data_AF-M5GGR7-F1
#
_entry.id   AF-M5GGR7-F1
#
_cell.length_a   1.000
_cell.length_b   1.000
_cell.length_c   1.000
_cell.angle_alpha   90.00
_cell.angle_beta   90.00
_cell.angle_gamma   90.00
#
_symmetry.space_group_name_H-M   'P 1'
#
loop_
_entity.id
_entity.type
_entity.pdbx_description
1 polymer ?
#
loop_
_entity_poly.entity_id
_entity_poly.type
_entity_poly.pdbx_seq_one_letter_code
_entity_poly.pdbx_strand_id
1 'polypeptide(L)'
;MGLPQRSPSSRSLSPVPRSSSAPSVSAPRAIPNGSLFHESTVPEHGPFTESPPPLPARPGGAPLTDELGRRLPPSAPPSSSMSLRHRPTVSTSAVPARGPPPSVPPRPSTSNKISPVLRPEVLSSEAPPLPSRPRISPISSTEDPSTIHGSGSNSSVVASPSSSSGGTPSQGVAPPLPLRKVNPPLPVSGTSLGLSPETPPSIPRMPRSVPPMHPAIEKRQASLHESSTSPPPAPNPVPAHTPPPTRAVDLLSSLIPSSSLPHLPPPSRSIPNSIRAPKREKSGDDDSESEEEYENGDLLSPPGASGSSVHLPVPGTGLRRGIEDMPDTTHSNRRPPHMFVDQRSFPARSHLNQWPVVAMAGSFVVVANWGLTVYDIDKSDTENTVALSVSLEETGLEWRVKEPRVTAVEFRPGAIKEEDGRYAWCGTKDGHLWELDLWTGRITETRSQAHSSAVTHIFRHQRSMITIEESGKMFVFDSDEASGMGAPQMSMNPRLIRIGEKQTFAKVLGKHGEVWTSEGSGPGTVGGAKSLSSTPTKGPTIRIYDIRSQENGGVPYRTIVCPEPLGAVTTGCILPTQPDTVYLGHEGGCLSIWSLADEEPKFITGVKIGPTDILALEGVTNRLWIGNRQGIIAAYDVAPWPWKLTNLWRAHGDNPVSKLMVDVIGIERNQRLAVLSMGKDEKVRIWDGLLTYHWINDELLKREEQFSTFRPINVLLCTWNVDAAKPEMLTGTPDNATFFEQVLHSVNAPDIIVFSFQELIDLDNRKLTAKTVLLGGGKRSDGGISDKVSSRYRLWYEKLVYAVRVAMPAEQPYVPILTENLVGLFTCVFARASEKSSFKDVHITTVKRGMGGMYGNKGAIVARFTVDDSSLCFINCHLAAGQRHVRERNTDVAAVMEDKTLLPESEIADDDNLAYGGGGDGTMALDHEICFLNGDLNYRIDQRRDTVITNIKNDSHADLLAHDQLQKELKNNPGFRLRGFREAPITFKPTYKYDRRSDDYDSSGKQRTPAWCDRILFRCRDPKRIEPLAYKRLEPNISDHRPVVGVFRVTVKSLTHELRQKVKQQLLEEWKAELSKTLGLAVEAYGQQGLLVNTQAH
;
A
#
# COMPACT_ATOMS: atom_id res chain seq x y z
N MET A 1 61.40 -65.63 16.10
CA MET A 1 62.42 -65.08 15.16
C MET A 1 61.67 -64.55 13.94
N GLY A 2 62.13 -63.47 13.28
CA GLY A 2 61.63 -63.03 11.96
C GLY A 2 60.50 -61.96 11.93
N LEU A 3 60.49 -61.15 10.85
CA LEU A 3 59.60 -59.99 10.51
C LEU A 3 59.46 -59.90 8.93
N PRO A 4 59.00 -58.81 8.24
CA PRO A 4 57.58 -58.40 8.00
C PRO A 4 57.18 -57.87 6.54
N GLN A 5 55.92 -57.39 6.34
CA GLN A 5 55.37 -56.44 5.27
C GLN A 5 54.96 -56.94 3.82
N ARG A 6 54.07 -56.32 2.97
CA ARG A 6 52.89 -55.37 3.05
C ARG A 6 52.05 -55.25 1.70
N SER A 7 50.87 -54.56 1.75
CA SER A 7 50.09 -53.77 0.70
C SER A 7 49.20 -54.40 -0.45
N PRO A 8 47.99 -53.85 -0.81
CA PRO A 8 47.02 -54.38 -1.84
C PRO A 8 46.39 -53.37 -2.90
N SER A 9 45.23 -53.69 -3.54
CA SER A 9 44.69 -53.13 -4.85
C SER A 9 43.12 -53.14 -5.05
N SER A 10 42.55 -52.77 -6.24
CA SER A 10 41.38 -53.42 -6.98
C SER A 10 40.67 -52.61 -8.13
N ARG A 11 39.61 -53.15 -8.81
CA ARG A 11 39.01 -52.72 -10.14
C ARG A 11 37.53 -53.17 -10.46
N SER A 12 36.78 -52.36 -11.26
CA SER A 12 35.79 -52.63 -12.38
C SER A 12 34.61 -53.67 -12.39
N LEU A 13 33.44 -53.32 -13.01
CA LEU A 13 32.59 -54.06 -14.05
C LEU A 13 31.07 -53.65 -14.08
N SER A 14 30.29 -53.92 -15.17
CA SER A 14 28.85 -53.52 -15.36
C SER A 14 27.98 -54.39 -16.34
N PRO A 15 26.61 -54.41 -16.30
CA PRO A 15 25.71 -55.23 -17.18
C PRO A 15 24.52 -54.53 -17.94
N VAL A 16 23.80 -55.25 -18.84
CA VAL A 16 22.56 -54.92 -19.66
C VAL A 16 21.86 -56.25 -20.13
N PRO A 17 20.80 -56.41 -21.02
CA PRO A 17 19.92 -55.51 -21.85
C PRO A 17 18.37 -55.92 -21.97
N ARG A 18 17.65 -55.49 -23.05
CA ARG A 18 16.28 -55.87 -23.60
C ARG A 18 15.03 -55.03 -23.17
N SER A 19 14.00 -54.72 -24.00
CA SER A 19 13.78 -54.83 -25.49
C SER A 19 12.54 -54.06 -26.04
N SER A 20 12.70 -53.39 -27.21
CA SER A 20 11.77 -53.18 -28.37
C SER A 20 10.28 -52.71 -28.29
N SER A 21 9.98 -51.70 -29.13
CA SER A 21 8.81 -51.50 -30.04
C SER A 21 7.37 -51.14 -29.56
N ALA A 22 6.73 -50.23 -30.33
CA ALA A 22 5.27 -49.95 -30.44
C ALA A 22 4.61 -50.90 -31.51
N PRO A 23 3.29 -50.85 -31.90
CA PRO A 23 2.28 -49.78 -31.75
C PRO A 23 0.77 -50.21 -31.57
N SER A 24 -0.13 -49.21 -31.61
CA SER A 24 -1.50 -49.19 -32.23
C SER A 24 -2.65 -50.19 -31.89
N VAL A 25 -3.81 -49.61 -31.49
CA VAL A 25 -5.18 -49.78 -32.10
C VAL A 25 -6.09 -51.01 -31.78
N SER A 26 -7.27 -50.68 -31.22
CA SER A 26 -8.64 -51.27 -31.31
C SER A 26 -9.06 -52.72 -30.87
N ALA A 27 -10.04 -52.74 -29.94
CA ALA A 27 -11.31 -53.52 -29.98
C ALA A 27 -11.28 -55.07 -29.64
N PRO A 28 -12.41 -55.85 -29.66
CA PRO A 28 -12.94 -56.47 -28.42
C PRO A 28 -13.43 -57.96 -28.51
N ARG A 29 -14.11 -58.45 -27.44
CA ARG A 29 -14.80 -59.78 -27.25
C ARG A 29 -13.89 -61.02 -27.04
N ALA A 30 -14.28 -62.12 -26.37
CA ALA A 30 -15.45 -62.49 -25.52
C ALA A 30 -15.11 -63.69 -24.57
N ILE A 31 -16.07 -64.14 -23.73
CA ILE A 31 -15.91 -65.16 -22.66
C ILE A 31 -16.66 -66.48 -22.97
N PRO A 32 -16.20 -67.63 -22.43
CA PRO A 32 -17.08 -68.65 -21.81
C PRO A 32 -16.47 -69.31 -20.53
N ASN A 33 -17.14 -70.07 -19.65
CA ASN A 33 -18.55 -70.14 -19.15
C ASN A 33 -18.63 -71.12 -17.93
N GLY A 34 -19.57 -70.92 -17.00
CA GLY A 34 -19.92 -71.88 -15.90
C GLY A 34 -20.26 -71.19 -14.56
N SER A 35 -21.52 -71.04 -14.14
CA SER A 35 -22.43 -72.02 -13.46
C SER A 35 -22.16 -72.14 -11.94
N LEU A 36 -23.14 -72.07 -11.01
CA LEU A 36 -24.54 -72.56 -11.03
C LEU A 36 -25.51 -71.66 -10.21
N PHE A 37 -26.83 -71.75 -10.52
CA PHE A 37 -28.07 -71.60 -9.69
C PHE A 37 -28.08 -70.68 -8.43
N HIS A 38 -29.08 -69.82 -8.15
CA HIS A 38 -30.49 -69.62 -8.60
C HIS A 38 -30.91 -68.14 -8.39
N GLU A 39 -32.10 -67.60 -8.75
CA GLU A 39 -32.99 -67.74 -9.94
C GLU A 39 -34.18 -66.74 -9.82
N SER A 40 -34.89 -66.43 -10.93
CA SER A 40 -36.20 -65.72 -11.03
C SER A 40 -36.32 -64.25 -10.53
N THR A 41 -36.99 -63.29 -11.19
CA THR A 41 -37.69 -63.10 -12.50
C THR A 41 -38.12 -61.62 -12.59
N VAL A 42 -38.32 -60.90 -13.71
CA VAL A 42 -38.01 -61.04 -15.16
C VAL A 42 -38.19 -59.62 -15.81
N PRO A 43 -37.50 -59.23 -16.92
CA PRO A 43 -37.42 -57.81 -17.34
C PRO A 43 -38.19 -57.43 -18.63
N GLU A 44 -38.19 -56.13 -18.96
CA GLU A 44 -38.79 -55.52 -20.16
C GLU A 44 -37.92 -55.62 -21.44
N HIS A 45 -38.53 -55.36 -22.60
CA HIS A 45 -37.89 -55.18 -23.91
C HIS A 45 -38.30 -53.84 -24.56
N GLY A 46 -37.33 -53.11 -25.13
CA GLY A 46 -37.58 -52.01 -26.08
C GLY A 46 -37.10 -52.34 -27.51
N PRO A 47 -37.40 -51.52 -28.55
CA PRO A 47 -36.88 -51.74 -29.90
C PRO A 47 -36.20 -50.54 -30.62
N PHE A 48 -35.02 -50.83 -31.19
CA PHE A 48 -34.52 -50.49 -32.55
C PHE A 48 -34.63 -49.07 -33.19
N THR A 49 -33.47 -48.38 -33.19
CA THR A 49 -32.66 -47.90 -34.36
C THR A 49 -33.24 -47.29 -35.65
N GLU A 50 -32.63 -46.14 -36.01
CA GLU A 50 -32.22 -45.65 -37.36
C GLU A 50 -33.19 -44.86 -38.29
N SER A 51 -32.57 -44.12 -39.23
CA SER A 51 -32.98 -42.86 -39.90
C SER A 51 -33.45 -43.06 -41.38
N PRO A 52 -33.83 -42.06 -42.24
CA PRO A 52 -33.69 -40.59 -42.15
C PRO A 52 -34.97 -39.76 -42.62
N PRO A 53 -35.02 -38.72 -43.51
CA PRO A 53 -36.06 -37.64 -43.51
C PRO A 53 -37.08 -37.72 -44.71
N PRO A 54 -37.99 -36.74 -45.06
CA PRO A 54 -38.17 -35.31 -44.65
C PRO A 54 -39.66 -34.80 -44.49
N LEU A 55 -39.87 -33.47 -44.68
CA LEU A 55 -41.08 -32.59 -44.80
C LEU A 55 -42.32 -33.13 -45.61
N PRO A 56 -43.52 -32.45 -45.66
CA PRO A 56 -44.23 -31.49 -44.76
C PRO A 56 -45.81 -31.62 -44.65
N ALA A 57 -46.46 -30.69 -43.90
CA ALA A 57 -47.81 -30.06 -44.14
C ALA A 57 -49.15 -30.57 -43.49
N ARG A 58 -50.13 -29.62 -43.46
CA ARG A 58 -51.54 -29.55 -42.95
C ARG A 58 -52.54 -30.61 -43.52
N PRO A 59 -53.81 -30.79 -43.04
CA PRO A 59 -54.76 -29.89 -42.31
C PRO A 59 -55.50 -30.54 -41.09
N GLY A 60 -56.58 -30.01 -40.46
CA GLY A 60 -57.25 -28.69 -40.48
C GLY A 60 -58.78 -28.70 -40.81
N GLY A 61 -59.68 -28.22 -39.92
CA GLY A 61 -61.14 -28.07 -40.14
C GLY A 61 -61.98 -27.62 -38.91
N ALA A 62 -63.24 -27.19 -39.11
CA ALA A 62 -64.26 -26.80 -38.09
C ALA A 62 -65.65 -27.36 -38.49
N PRO A 63 -66.74 -27.37 -37.65
CA PRO A 63 -67.55 -26.17 -37.32
C PRO A 63 -68.37 -26.18 -35.97
N LEU A 64 -69.11 -25.06 -35.69
CA LEU A 64 -70.45 -24.85 -35.02
C LEU A 64 -71.02 -25.89 -34.01
N THR A 65 -71.78 -25.61 -32.93
CA THR A 65 -72.37 -24.44 -32.17
C THR A 65 -72.79 -24.98 -30.76
N ASP A 66 -73.22 -24.24 -29.70
CA ASP A 66 -74.07 -23.03 -29.62
C ASP A 66 -74.02 -22.30 -28.23
N GLU A 67 -74.64 -21.10 -28.19
CA GLU A 67 -75.21 -20.28 -27.09
C GLU A 67 -74.49 -19.90 -25.76
N LEU A 68 -74.66 -18.60 -25.42
CA LEU A 68 -74.85 -17.98 -24.08
C LEU A 68 -73.74 -18.01 -22.99
N GLY A 69 -72.66 -17.27 -23.23
CA GLY A 69 -71.81 -16.67 -22.19
C GLY A 69 -71.23 -15.32 -22.62
N ARG A 70 -71.80 -14.17 -22.18
CA ARG A 70 -71.49 -12.86 -22.78
C ARG A 70 -70.14 -12.25 -22.35
N ARG A 71 -69.21 -12.19 -23.33
CA ARG A 71 -68.12 -11.18 -23.54
C ARG A 71 -67.00 -11.14 -22.48
N LEU A 72 -65.71 -11.37 -22.76
CA LEU A 72 -64.79 -10.90 -23.84
C LEU A 72 -64.52 -9.38 -23.83
N PRO A 73 -63.29 -8.92 -24.17
CA PRO A 73 -61.96 -9.58 -24.10
C PRO A 73 -60.85 -8.68 -23.45
N PRO A 74 -59.62 -9.19 -23.22
CA PRO A 74 -58.50 -8.40 -22.68
C PRO A 74 -57.44 -8.00 -23.74
N SER A 75 -57.12 -6.69 -23.90
CA SER A 75 -55.83 -6.22 -24.44
C SER A 75 -55.66 -4.68 -24.49
N ALA A 76 -54.41 -4.22 -24.26
CA ALA A 76 -53.84 -2.93 -24.72
C ALA A 76 -54.23 -1.63 -23.92
N PRO A 77 -53.64 -0.42 -24.19
CA PRO A 77 -52.85 0.34 -23.20
C PRO A 77 -53.38 1.80 -23.05
N PRO A 78 -52.61 2.88 -22.70
CA PRO A 78 -51.36 3.08 -21.93
C PRO A 78 -51.53 4.11 -20.76
N SER A 79 -50.41 4.58 -20.17
CA SER A 79 -50.14 5.96 -19.64
C SER A 79 -51.12 6.71 -18.68
N SER A 80 -50.60 6.99 -17.46
CA SER A 80 -50.67 8.27 -16.69
C SER A 80 -51.99 9.05 -16.39
N SER A 81 -52.37 9.01 -15.11
CA SER A 81 -52.73 10.17 -14.23
C SER A 81 -54.14 10.83 -14.19
N MET A 82 -54.46 11.35 -12.99
CA MET A 82 -55.45 12.40 -12.60
C MET A 82 -56.99 12.18 -12.51
N SER A 83 -57.43 11.76 -11.31
CA SER A 83 -58.33 12.55 -10.39
C SER A 83 -59.88 12.63 -10.55
N LEU A 84 -60.52 12.93 -9.40
CA LEU A 84 -61.87 13.53 -9.13
C LEU A 84 -63.18 12.68 -8.99
N ARG A 85 -63.62 12.56 -7.71
CA ARG A 85 -64.99 12.66 -7.10
C ARG A 85 -66.26 12.27 -7.89
N HIS A 86 -67.14 11.43 -7.30
CA HIS A 86 -68.33 11.87 -6.50
C HIS A 86 -69.10 10.72 -5.78
N ARG A 87 -70.12 11.05 -4.98
CA ARG A 87 -71.03 10.17 -4.17
C ARG A 87 -72.49 10.23 -4.67
N PRO A 88 -73.36 9.25 -4.32
CA PRO A 88 -74.40 9.41 -3.26
C PRO A 88 -74.25 8.33 -2.14
N THR A 89 -74.60 8.45 -0.84
CA THR A 89 -75.79 8.95 -0.06
C THR A 89 -77.04 8.07 -0.17
N VAL A 90 -77.93 7.95 0.82
CA VAL A 90 -78.35 8.85 1.95
C VAL A 90 -78.61 8.01 3.23
N SER A 91 -78.48 8.47 4.49
CA SER A 91 -77.99 9.74 5.06
C SER A 91 -76.75 9.54 5.98
N THR A 92 -76.74 9.14 7.26
CA THR A 92 -77.73 8.96 8.38
C THR A 92 -76.86 8.75 9.66
N SER A 93 -77.19 9.04 10.93
CA SER A 93 -78.02 10.02 11.68
C SER A 93 -77.73 9.80 13.19
N ALA A 94 -77.67 10.74 14.14
CA ALA A 94 -77.90 12.19 14.16
C ALA A 94 -76.96 12.85 15.22
N VAL A 95 -77.24 14.08 15.70
CA VAL A 95 -76.39 14.88 16.62
C VAL A 95 -77.28 15.76 17.56
N PRO A 96 -76.71 16.54 18.50
CA PRO A 96 -76.63 17.99 18.24
C PRO A 96 -75.31 18.67 18.68
N ALA A 97 -75.01 19.85 18.11
CA ALA A 97 -73.75 20.60 18.33
C ALA A 97 -73.93 22.14 18.20
N ARG A 98 -72.95 22.92 18.71
CA ARG A 98 -72.68 24.38 18.56
C ARG A 98 -71.31 24.67 19.25
N GLY A 99 -70.48 25.68 18.93
CA GLY A 99 -70.42 26.69 17.87
C GLY A 99 -69.29 27.74 18.16
N PRO A 100 -68.52 28.25 17.17
CA PRO A 100 -67.41 29.23 17.35
C PRO A 100 -67.89 30.71 17.33
N PRO A 101 -67.07 31.81 17.43
CA PRO A 101 -65.58 32.02 17.40
C PRO A 101 -65.10 32.82 18.68
N PRO A 102 -64.06 33.74 18.76
CA PRO A 102 -63.01 34.24 17.85
C PRO A 102 -61.55 34.29 18.44
N SER A 103 -60.89 35.47 18.59
CA SER A 103 -59.41 35.62 18.63
C SER A 103 -58.84 36.86 19.37
N VAL A 104 -57.68 36.71 20.08
CA VAL A 104 -56.57 37.71 20.33
C VAL A 104 -56.86 38.93 21.27
N PRO A 105 -55.90 39.49 22.09
CA PRO A 105 -54.75 38.99 22.92
C PRO A 105 -54.91 39.51 24.41
N PRO A 106 -53.93 40.03 25.21
CA PRO A 106 -52.49 39.76 25.49
C PRO A 106 -52.17 39.44 27.00
N ARG A 107 -50.89 39.50 27.44
CA ARG A 107 -50.39 39.37 28.85
C ARG A 107 -50.81 40.52 29.81
N PRO A 108 -50.81 40.36 31.16
CA PRO A 108 -49.66 40.85 31.98
C PRO A 108 -49.33 40.18 33.37
N SER A 109 -48.03 40.22 33.72
CA SER A 109 -47.36 40.45 35.03
C SER A 109 -47.87 40.04 36.45
N THR A 110 -47.07 39.18 37.13
CA THR A 110 -46.39 39.34 38.46
C THR A 110 -47.09 39.46 39.84
N SER A 111 -46.41 38.87 40.85
CA SER A 111 -46.49 39.08 42.32
C SER A 111 -47.68 38.40 43.03
N ASN A 112 -47.73 38.14 44.36
CA ASN A 112 -46.99 38.57 45.59
C ASN A 112 -47.22 37.44 46.68
N LYS A 113 -46.67 37.32 47.93
CA LYS A 113 -45.74 38.02 48.85
C LYS A 113 -45.35 37.06 50.03
N ILE A 114 -44.65 37.55 51.07
CA ILE A 114 -44.56 37.06 52.49
C ILE A 114 -43.33 36.17 52.88
N SER A 115 -42.97 36.20 54.17
CA SER A 115 -41.62 35.98 54.80
C SER A 115 -41.80 35.52 56.30
N PRO A 116 -40.89 35.67 57.30
CA PRO A 116 -39.45 36.09 57.39
C PRO A 116 -38.58 35.27 58.44
N VAL A 117 -37.46 35.87 58.92
CA VAL A 117 -36.58 35.58 60.11
C VAL A 117 -35.75 34.27 60.12
N LEU A 118 -34.52 34.17 60.68
CA LEU A 118 -33.70 34.99 61.62
C LEU A 118 -32.26 35.32 61.13
N ARG A 119 -31.44 36.01 61.94
CA ARG A 119 -30.12 36.67 61.63
C ARG A 119 -29.08 36.43 62.77
N PRO A 120 -27.85 37.03 62.85
CA PRO A 120 -27.26 38.22 62.18
C PRO A 120 -25.81 38.01 61.60
N GLU A 121 -25.01 38.97 61.08
CA GLU A 121 -25.22 40.41 60.79
C GLU A 121 -24.83 40.87 59.34
N VAL A 122 -23.63 41.40 58.95
CA VAL A 122 -22.33 41.74 59.60
C VAL A 122 -21.54 42.85 58.83
N LEU A 123 -20.40 43.33 59.36
CA LEU A 123 -19.62 44.55 59.01
C LEU A 123 -18.33 44.26 58.18
N SER A 124 -17.74 45.18 57.38
CA SER A 124 -18.08 46.57 56.99
C SER A 124 -17.32 47.07 55.72
N SER A 125 -17.84 48.12 55.07
CA SER A 125 -17.27 48.91 53.94
C SER A 125 -16.48 50.17 54.44
N GLU A 126 -15.95 51.16 53.68
CA GLU A 126 -16.44 52.00 52.53
C GLU A 126 -15.30 52.64 51.65
N ALA A 127 -15.67 53.58 50.74
CA ALA A 127 -14.91 54.16 49.59
C ALA A 127 -14.48 55.66 49.79
N PRO A 128 -14.01 56.49 48.80
CA PRO A 128 -13.68 56.35 47.36
C PRO A 128 -12.16 56.58 47.05
N PRO A 129 -11.55 57.61 46.36
CA PRO A 129 -11.97 58.87 45.69
C PRO A 129 -11.46 59.07 44.21
N LEU A 130 -11.49 60.31 43.67
CA LEU A 130 -11.07 60.77 42.31
C LEU A 130 -10.69 62.29 42.34
N PRO A 131 -10.15 62.97 41.29
CA PRO A 131 -9.39 62.58 40.08
C PRO A 131 -8.14 63.48 39.75
N SER A 132 -7.30 63.12 38.75
CA SER A 132 -6.72 64.05 37.70
C SER A 132 -5.67 63.35 36.77
N ARG A 133 -5.21 64.05 35.71
CA ARG A 133 -4.36 63.58 34.58
C ARG A 133 -3.21 64.59 34.30
N PRO A 134 -2.21 64.33 33.42
CA PRO A 134 -1.92 63.14 32.58
C PRO A 134 -0.63 62.42 33.08
N ARG A 135 0.39 61.90 32.36
CA ARG A 135 0.88 61.75 30.96
C ARG A 135 1.96 60.61 31.00
N ILE A 136 2.48 59.95 29.95
CA ILE A 136 2.38 60.05 28.47
C ILE A 136 2.02 58.65 27.88
N SER A 137 2.87 58.05 27.04
CA SER A 137 2.75 56.78 26.28
C SER A 137 4.08 56.53 25.51
N PRO A 138 4.29 55.42 24.75
CA PRO A 138 3.59 54.12 24.60
C PRO A 138 4.50 52.92 25.03
N ILE A 139 4.14 51.62 25.00
CA ILE A 139 3.64 50.74 23.90
C ILE A 139 2.81 49.54 24.46
N SER A 140 1.87 49.04 23.64
CA SER A 140 0.91 47.92 23.79
C SER A 140 1.55 46.51 23.96
N SER A 141 1.09 45.56 24.80
CA SER A 141 -0.25 44.95 25.06
C SER A 141 -0.66 43.90 24.01
N THR A 142 -0.77 42.57 24.23
CA THR A 142 -1.40 41.64 25.24
C THR A 142 -2.73 41.03 24.77
N GLU A 143 -3.10 39.88 25.34
CA GLU A 143 -4.13 38.91 24.87
C GLU A 143 -5.50 39.01 25.61
N ASP A 144 -6.43 38.08 25.30
CA ASP A 144 -7.62 37.66 26.10
C ASP A 144 -8.83 38.63 26.26
N PRO A 145 -10.02 38.20 26.81
CA PRO A 145 -10.72 36.90 26.67
C PRO A 145 -12.29 36.99 26.56
N SER A 146 -12.94 35.83 26.36
CA SER A 146 -14.27 35.35 26.87
C SER A 146 -15.61 36.13 26.73
N THR A 147 -16.64 35.33 26.38
CA THR A 147 -18.14 35.46 26.36
C THR A 147 -18.83 36.07 27.62
N ILE A 148 -20.13 36.48 27.67
CA ILE A 148 -21.43 35.75 27.41
C ILE A 148 -22.61 36.74 27.08
N HIS A 149 -23.72 36.19 26.52
CA HIS A 149 -25.08 36.74 26.23
C HIS A 149 -25.31 37.29 24.79
N GLY A 150 -26.46 37.06 24.11
CA GLY A 150 -27.56 36.12 24.41
C GLY A 150 -28.88 36.34 23.60
N SER A 151 -29.31 35.33 22.83
CA SER A 151 -30.64 35.15 22.17
C SER A 151 -31.10 36.11 21.05
N GLY A 152 -31.97 35.63 20.15
CA GLY A 152 -32.73 36.43 19.16
C GLY A 152 -32.74 35.85 17.73
N SER A 153 -33.91 35.77 17.09
CA SER A 153 -34.10 35.25 15.71
C SER A 153 -35.01 36.16 14.86
N ASN A 154 -35.22 35.77 13.58
CA ASN A 154 -36.18 36.32 12.59
C ASN A 154 -35.69 37.56 11.78
N SER A 155 -36.21 37.88 10.59
CA SER A 155 -36.68 37.06 9.43
C SER A 155 -37.04 37.98 8.24
N SER A 156 -36.65 37.59 7.02
CA SER A 156 -37.21 37.93 5.68
C SER A 156 -38.38 38.93 5.51
N VAL A 157 -38.28 39.82 4.51
CA VAL A 157 -39.43 40.32 3.72
C VAL A 157 -39.00 40.58 2.25
N VAL A 158 -39.95 40.74 1.31
CA VAL A 158 -39.77 40.39 -0.13
C VAL A 158 -40.38 41.41 -1.11
N ALA A 159 -39.78 41.56 -2.31
CA ALA A 159 -40.39 42.20 -3.50
C ALA A 159 -39.94 41.52 -4.83
N SER A 160 -40.75 41.61 -5.89
CA SER A 160 -40.54 41.06 -7.26
C SER A 160 -41.30 41.97 -8.29
N PRO A 161 -41.63 41.68 -9.59
CA PRO A 161 -41.81 40.38 -10.31
C PRO A 161 -41.38 40.28 -11.81
N SER A 162 -41.55 39.07 -12.41
CA SER A 162 -41.90 38.76 -13.86
C SER A 162 -40.99 39.22 -15.03
N SER A 163 -40.87 38.54 -16.20
CA SER A 163 -41.27 37.19 -16.69
C SER A 163 -40.74 36.92 -18.14
N SER A 164 -40.77 35.65 -18.61
CA SER A 164 -40.83 35.18 -20.04
C SER A 164 -39.66 35.49 -21.03
N SER A 165 -39.41 34.78 -22.15
CA SER A 165 -39.67 33.37 -22.55
C SER A 165 -39.06 33.01 -23.94
N GLY A 166 -38.40 31.85 -24.08
CA GLY A 166 -38.30 31.04 -25.33
C GLY A 166 -37.43 31.53 -26.52
N GLY A 167 -37.07 30.60 -27.43
CA GLY A 167 -36.60 30.91 -28.79
C GLY A 167 -35.37 30.16 -29.34
N THR A 168 -35.56 29.36 -30.39
CA THR A 168 -34.54 28.89 -31.38
C THR A 168 -35.14 29.10 -32.80
N PRO A 169 -34.47 28.86 -33.95
CA PRO A 169 -33.05 28.60 -34.27
C PRO A 169 -32.53 29.58 -35.37
N SER A 170 -31.73 29.11 -36.34
CA SER A 170 -31.22 29.78 -37.59
C SER A 170 -30.03 30.76 -37.40
N GLN A 171 -28.84 30.53 -37.98
CA GLN A 171 -28.35 30.51 -39.39
C GLN A 171 -27.81 31.87 -39.89
N GLY A 172 -26.52 31.91 -40.25
CA GLY A 172 -26.05 32.64 -41.43
C GLY A 172 -25.12 33.85 -41.24
N VAL A 173 -24.15 33.92 -42.17
CA VAL A 173 -23.48 35.13 -42.72
C VAL A 173 -22.52 35.95 -41.81
N ALA A 174 -21.28 36.06 -42.29
CA ALA A 174 -20.33 37.14 -42.03
C ALA A 174 -19.96 37.80 -43.38
N PRO A 175 -19.23 38.95 -43.48
CA PRO A 175 -18.72 39.86 -42.45
C PRO A 175 -19.36 41.28 -42.55
N PRO A 176 -18.86 42.35 -41.87
CA PRO A 176 -17.89 43.25 -42.54
C PRO A 176 -16.90 44.07 -41.64
N LEU A 177 -15.94 44.72 -42.31
CA LEU A 177 -15.15 45.93 -41.92
C LEU A 177 -15.48 47.06 -42.96
N PRO A 178 -15.00 48.34 -42.95
CA PRO A 178 -13.78 48.90 -42.31
C PRO A 178 -13.80 50.43 -41.91
N LEU A 179 -12.60 51.03 -41.75
CA LEU A 179 -12.24 52.48 -41.74
C LEU A 179 -12.51 53.27 -40.44
N ARG A 180 -11.71 54.27 -40.00
CA ARG A 180 -10.74 55.24 -40.60
C ARG A 180 -9.60 55.54 -39.59
N LYS A 181 -8.47 56.26 -39.80
CA LYS A 181 -7.53 56.61 -40.91
C LYS A 181 -6.51 57.66 -40.36
N VAL A 182 -5.19 57.62 -40.67
CA VAL A 182 -4.24 58.75 -41.00
C VAL A 182 -2.74 58.41 -40.73
N ASN A 183 -1.85 58.82 -41.66
CA ASN A 183 -0.36 58.76 -41.70
C ASN A 183 0.18 60.22 -41.91
N PRO A 184 1.49 60.61 -42.09
CA PRO A 184 2.73 59.90 -42.50
C PRO A 184 4.00 60.35 -41.67
N PRO A 185 5.31 60.32 -42.09
CA PRO A 185 5.95 59.94 -43.37
C PRO A 185 7.23 59.04 -43.34
N LEU A 186 7.71 58.75 -44.56
CA LEU A 186 8.88 57.93 -44.99
C LEU A 186 10.09 58.82 -45.43
N PRO A 187 11.31 58.27 -45.68
CA PRO A 187 11.71 57.48 -46.87
C PRO A 187 12.18 56.05 -46.48
N VAL A 188 12.86 55.17 -47.25
CA VAL A 188 13.66 55.24 -48.51
C VAL A 188 13.45 53.94 -49.36
N SER A 189 14.02 53.86 -50.57
CA SER A 189 14.00 52.71 -51.51
C SER A 189 15.38 51.99 -51.59
N GLY A 190 15.59 50.85 -52.26
CA GLY A 190 14.73 49.99 -53.11
C GLY A 190 15.41 48.63 -53.43
N THR A 191 14.70 47.56 -53.83
CA THR A 191 14.41 47.10 -55.23
C THR A 191 15.65 46.82 -56.12
N SER A 192 15.76 45.76 -56.94
CA SER A 192 14.93 44.54 -57.16
C SER A 192 15.55 43.62 -58.25
N LEU A 193 15.25 42.30 -58.23
CA LEU A 193 15.27 41.32 -59.36
C LEU A 193 16.62 41.00 -60.08
N GLY A 194 16.83 39.74 -60.49
CA GLY A 194 17.80 39.40 -61.56
C GLY A 194 18.53 38.04 -61.51
N LEU A 195 18.01 37.06 -62.26
CA LEU A 195 18.64 35.95 -63.03
C LEU A 195 20.14 35.55 -62.84
N SER A 196 20.38 34.22 -62.84
CA SER A 196 21.64 33.51 -63.19
C SER A 196 21.98 33.64 -64.70
N PRO A 197 23.18 33.25 -65.26
CA PRO A 197 24.09 32.15 -64.84
C PRO A 197 25.63 32.35 -65.09
N GLU A 198 26.39 31.24 -65.10
CA GLU A 198 27.75 30.99 -65.69
C GLU A 198 29.06 31.41 -64.95
N THR A 199 30.19 30.86 -65.40
CA THR A 199 31.57 30.83 -64.81
C THR A 199 32.65 30.73 -65.92
N PRO A 200 34.00 30.83 -65.72
CA PRO A 200 34.82 31.04 -64.49
C PRO A 200 35.53 32.43 -64.37
N PRO A 201 36.78 32.79 -64.83
CA PRO A 201 37.86 32.09 -65.56
C PRO A 201 39.18 31.79 -64.77
N SER A 202 40.32 32.48 -64.95
CA SER A 202 41.65 32.07 -64.41
C SER A 202 42.75 33.15 -64.18
N ILE A 203 43.43 33.07 -63.01
CA ILE A 203 44.90 33.13 -62.69
C ILE A 203 45.85 34.14 -63.42
N PRO A 204 46.63 34.93 -62.64
CA PRO A 204 48.09 35.14 -62.88
C PRO A 204 49.05 34.54 -61.80
N ARG A 205 50.38 34.69 -61.96
CA ARG A 205 51.45 33.78 -61.45
C ARG A 205 52.44 34.34 -60.39
N MET A 206 53.24 33.43 -59.83
CA MET A 206 54.33 33.62 -58.82
C MET A 206 55.70 34.06 -59.41
N PRO A 207 56.71 34.31 -58.55
CA PRO A 207 57.98 33.54 -58.50
C PRO A 207 58.21 32.89 -57.10
N ARG A 208 58.77 31.67 -56.90
CA ARG A 208 60.14 31.09 -57.14
C ARG A 208 61.23 31.75 -56.25
N SER A 209 62.06 31.01 -55.47
CA SER A 209 63.02 29.94 -55.85
C SER A 209 63.23 28.78 -54.80
N VAL A 210 64.28 27.94 -54.94
CA VAL A 210 64.54 26.59 -54.33
C VAL A 210 66.09 26.27 -54.36
N PRO A 211 66.66 25.05 -54.11
CA PRO A 211 66.83 24.10 -52.96
C PRO A 211 68.33 24.10 -52.43
N PRO A 212 69.08 23.03 -51.98
CA PRO A 212 68.81 21.61 -51.58
C PRO A 212 69.63 20.97 -50.37
N MET A 213 69.43 19.63 -50.19
CA MET A 213 70.40 18.55 -49.79
C MET A 213 70.52 17.95 -48.36
N HIS A 214 70.72 16.62 -48.33
CA HIS A 214 71.20 15.75 -47.22
C HIS A 214 72.69 15.34 -47.44
N PRO A 215 73.40 14.80 -46.43
CA PRO A 215 73.65 13.35 -46.38
C PRO A 215 73.67 12.75 -44.93
N ALA A 216 74.25 11.56 -44.73
CA ALA A 216 74.35 10.80 -43.46
C ALA A 216 75.81 10.26 -43.24
N ILE A 217 76.00 9.30 -42.30
CA ILE A 217 77.23 8.44 -42.11
C ILE A 217 78.44 9.18 -41.46
N GLU A 218 79.27 8.66 -40.51
CA GLU A 218 79.43 7.35 -39.83
C GLU A 218 80.37 7.38 -38.57
N LYS A 219 80.31 6.34 -37.69
CA LYS A 219 81.40 5.76 -36.82
C LYS A 219 82.05 6.67 -35.73
N ARG A 220 82.80 6.24 -34.69
CA ARG A 220 83.38 4.99 -34.07
C ARG A 220 83.64 5.35 -32.56
N GLN A 221 84.11 4.59 -31.55
CA GLN A 221 84.25 3.20 -31.05
C GLN A 221 84.85 3.34 -29.60
N ALA A 222 84.89 2.42 -28.63
CA ALA A 222 84.39 1.05 -28.39
C ALA A 222 83.70 1.05 -26.99
N SER A 223 83.86 0.21 -25.94
CA SER A 223 84.49 -1.10 -25.61
C SER A 223 83.91 -1.50 -24.22
N LEU A 224 83.18 -2.62 -24.05
CA LEU A 224 83.60 -4.03 -23.87
C LEU A 224 84.01 -4.45 -22.44
N HIS A 225 83.04 -5.09 -21.74
CA HIS A 225 83.04 -6.23 -20.80
C HIS A 225 81.83 -6.04 -19.84
N GLU A 226 80.96 -7.02 -19.52
CA GLU A 226 81.16 -8.39 -18.97
C GLU A 226 81.78 -8.37 -17.56
N SER A 227 81.38 -9.20 -16.59
CA SER A 227 80.63 -10.47 -16.64
C SER A 227 79.71 -10.70 -15.40
N SER A 228 79.44 -11.96 -15.05
CA SER A 228 78.25 -12.45 -14.35
C SER A 228 78.47 -13.00 -12.92
N THR A 229 77.36 -13.16 -12.17
CA THR A 229 77.07 -14.27 -11.20
C THR A 229 77.94 -14.56 -9.94
N SER A 230 77.32 -14.37 -8.75
CA SER A 230 77.20 -15.36 -7.62
C SER A 230 78.43 -15.70 -6.73
N PRO A 231 78.31 -16.44 -5.57
CA PRO A 231 77.22 -16.53 -4.57
C PRO A 231 77.62 -16.22 -3.08
N PRO A 232 77.77 -17.12 -2.06
CA PRO A 232 77.41 -16.87 -0.62
C PRO A 232 78.65 -16.98 0.35
N PRO A 233 78.65 -17.24 1.71
CA PRO A 233 77.68 -17.87 2.65
C PRO A 233 77.55 -17.24 4.08
N ALA A 234 77.05 -18.02 5.06
CA ALA A 234 76.94 -17.75 6.52
C ALA A 234 78.22 -18.22 7.31
N PRO A 235 78.41 -18.10 8.67
CA PRO A 235 77.43 -18.16 9.78
C PRO A 235 77.69 -17.31 11.07
N ASN A 236 76.95 -17.62 12.15
CA ASN A 236 76.99 -17.19 13.58
C ASN A 236 78.35 -17.39 14.32
N PRO A 237 78.64 -16.83 15.55
CA PRO A 237 77.76 -16.80 16.76
C PRO A 237 77.88 -15.63 17.78
N VAL A 238 77.05 -15.65 18.86
CA VAL A 238 76.95 -14.62 19.93
C VAL A 238 76.59 -15.17 21.34
N PRO A 239 77.05 -14.54 22.45
CA PRO A 239 76.51 -14.63 23.83
C PRO A 239 75.64 -13.36 24.15
N ALA A 240 75.16 -12.98 25.36
CA ALA A 240 75.23 -13.39 26.77
C ALA A 240 73.85 -13.03 27.47
N HIS A 241 73.59 -12.86 28.78
CA HIS A 241 74.35 -12.92 30.05
C HIS A 241 73.41 -13.34 31.25
N THR A 242 73.48 -12.69 32.43
CA THR A 242 72.86 -13.10 33.73
C THR A 242 72.63 -11.90 34.70
N PRO A 243 71.88 -12.00 35.84
CA PRO A 243 71.24 -13.18 36.47
C PRO A 243 69.71 -13.08 36.88
N PRO A 244 69.04 -14.23 37.18
CA PRO A 244 67.63 -14.39 37.69
C PRO A 244 67.58 -14.55 39.26
N PRO A 245 66.61 -15.20 40.02
CA PRO A 245 65.35 -15.95 39.70
C PRO A 245 64.11 -15.98 40.69
N THR A 246 62.96 -16.55 40.26
CA THR A 246 61.89 -17.32 41.04
C THR A 246 60.95 -16.62 42.09
N ARG A 247 59.72 -17.09 42.47
CA ARG A 247 58.84 -18.26 42.12
C ARG A 247 57.31 -18.07 42.46
N ALA A 248 56.41 -18.48 41.54
CA ALA A 248 55.16 -19.31 41.66
C ALA A 248 53.93 -19.08 42.62
N VAL A 249 52.73 -19.32 42.03
CA VAL A 249 51.40 -19.90 42.48
C VAL A 249 50.32 -19.20 43.38
N ASP A 250 49.07 -19.32 42.89
CA ASP A 250 47.75 -19.63 43.52
C ASP A 250 46.86 -18.70 44.40
N LEU A 251 45.60 -18.56 43.90
CA LEU A 251 44.26 -18.69 44.55
C LEU A 251 43.58 -17.64 45.50
N LEU A 252 42.24 -17.66 45.40
CA LEU A 252 41.14 -17.27 46.33
C LEU A 252 40.77 -15.78 46.67
N SER A 253 39.63 -15.36 46.12
CA SER A 253 38.35 -14.95 46.80
C SER A 253 38.26 -14.07 48.07
N SER A 254 37.17 -13.26 48.11
CA SER A 254 36.34 -12.83 49.28
C SER A 254 36.90 -11.82 50.32
N LEU A 255 36.13 -11.00 51.06
CA LEU A 255 34.72 -10.49 51.04
C LEU A 255 34.56 -9.35 52.12
N ILE A 256 33.74 -8.29 51.86
CA ILE A 256 32.89 -7.54 52.86
C ILE A 256 33.66 -6.73 53.98
N PRO A 257 33.09 -5.80 54.82
CA PRO A 257 31.79 -5.06 54.87
C PRO A 257 31.88 -3.49 54.88
N SER A 258 30.71 -2.81 54.81
CA SER A 258 30.20 -1.61 55.57
C SER A 258 31.12 -0.44 56.08
N SER A 259 30.67 0.80 56.33
CA SER A 259 29.34 1.28 56.78
C SER A 259 29.13 2.83 56.67
N SER A 260 27.91 3.27 57.01
CA SER A 260 27.51 4.60 57.59
C SER A 260 27.56 5.92 56.77
N LEU A 261 26.33 6.46 56.61
CA LEU A 261 25.88 7.86 56.40
C LEU A 261 26.25 8.79 57.61
N PRO A 262 25.84 10.10 57.70
CA PRO A 262 25.05 10.97 56.79
C PRO A 262 25.62 12.40 56.55
N HIS A 263 24.95 13.25 55.74
CA HIS A 263 24.35 14.57 56.13
C HIS A 263 23.94 15.47 54.93
N LEU A 264 23.03 16.42 55.19
CA LEU A 264 22.38 17.43 54.31
C LEU A 264 22.32 18.78 55.07
N PRO A 265 21.88 19.92 54.48
CA PRO A 265 22.05 20.48 53.12
C PRO A 265 22.76 21.88 53.21
N PRO A 266 22.74 22.80 52.21
CA PRO A 266 21.60 23.73 52.01
C PRO A 266 21.36 24.09 50.49
N PRO A 267 20.85 25.27 50.06
CA PRO A 267 19.45 25.40 49.65
C PRO A 267 19.20 25.90 48.20
N SER A 268 17.93 26.15 47.86
CA SER A 268 17.42 26.42 46.51
C SER A 268 17.41 27.89 46.06
N ARG A 269 17.39 28.14 44.74
CA ARG A 269 16.39 29.01 44.07
C ARG A 269 16.39 28.94 42.52
N SER A 270 15.24 29.32 41.99
CA SER A 270 14.60 29.14 40.68
C SER A 270 14.92 30.19 39.57
N ILE A 271 14.88 29.77 38.28
CA ILE A 271 14.17 30.41 37.11
C ILE A 271 14.70 31.80 36.61
N PRO A 272 14.64 32.24 35.31
CA PRO A 272 14.50 31.57 33.99
C PRO A 272 15.44 32.09 32.83
N ASN A 273 15.26 31.52 31.63
CA ASN A 273 15.29 32.14 30.27
C ASN A 273 16.54 32.77 29.60
N SER A 274 16.66 32.40 28.31
CA SER A 274 17.04 33.20 27.11
C SER A 274 18.51 33.32 26.63
N ILE A 275 18.66 33.00 25.33
CA ILE A 275 19.50 33.65 24.29
C ILE A 275 20.92 34.11 24.68
N ARG A 276 21.96 33.47 24.11
CA ARG A 276 22.78 34.00 22.98
C ARG A 276 23.83 33.00 22.49
N ALA A 277 24.20 33.07 21.20
CA ALA A 277 25.41 32.42 20.67
C ALA A 277 26.59 33.41 20.56
N PRO A 278 27.83 32.96 20.78
CA PRO A 278 29.03 33.59 20.25
C PRO A 278 29.82 32.68 19.28
N LYS A 279 30.79 33.26 18.58
CA LYS A 279 31.57 32.67 17.47
C LYS A 279 32.72 31.77 17.97
N ARG A 280 33.26 30.93 17.07
CA ARG A 280 34.70 30.60 17.02
C ARG A 280 35.17 30.47 15.55
N GLU A 281 36.48 30.43 15.34
CA GLU A 281 37.15 30.76 14.06
C GLU A 281 37.74 29.54 13.33
N LYS A 282 38.52 29.79 12.26
CA LYS A 282 38.92 28.81 11.24
C LYS A 282 40.18 28.00 11.57
N SER A 283 40.05 26.69 11.47
CA SER A 283 41.01 25.72 10.89
C SER A 283 40.25 24.38 10.73
N GLY A 284 40.57 23.50 9.80
CA GLY A 284 41.58 23.62 8.74
C GLY A 284 42.13 22.25 8.34
N ASP A 285 41.23 21.32 8.04
CA ASP A 285 41.52 19.88 8.06
C ASP A 285 41.67 19.30 6.64
N ASP A 286 42.51 18.26 6.54
CA ASP A 286 43.02 17.65 5.31
C ASP A 286 42.89 16.13 5.45
N ASP A 287 41.78 15.57 4.93
CA ASP A 287 41.39 14.17 5.18
C ASP A 287 42.24 13.17 4.38
N SER A 288 42.88 12.24 5.08
CA SER A 288 43.56 11.08 4.50
C SER A 288 42.95 9.77 5.06
N GLU A 289 42.25 9.01 4.22
CA GLU A 289 41.75 7.66 4.55
C GLU A 289 42.90 6.64 4.47
N SER A 290 43.02 5.75 5.47
CA SER A 290 43.90 4.57 5.45
C SER A 290 43.09 3.28 5.25
N GLU A 291 43.58 2.36 4.42
CA GLU A 291 42.93 1.05 4.18
C GLU A 291 43.28 0.03 5.27
N GLU A 292 42.32 -0.86 5.60
CA GLU A 292 42.57 -2.14 6.24
C GLU A 292 41.89 -3.26 5.43
N GLU A 293 42.55 -4.42 5.32
CA GLU A 293 42.13 -5.54 4.47
C GLU A 293 41.25 -6.55 5.22
N TYR A 294 40.46 -7.33 4.47
CA TYR A 294 39.71 -8.48 4.97
C TYR A 294 39.98 -9.70 4.09
N GLU A 295 40.35 -10.83 4.71
CA GLU A 295 40.60 -12.10 4.02
C GLU A 295 39.30 -12.78 3.55
N ASN A 296 39.40 -13.59 2.48
CA ASN A 296 38.28 -14.35 1.92
C ASN A 296 38.10 -15.72 2.58
N GLY A 297 36.86 -16.25 2.52
CA GLY A 297 36.51 -17.61 2.93
C GLY A 297 35.65 -18.34 1.89
N ASP A 298 36.22 -19.39 1.31
CA ASP A 298 35.66 -20.36 0.35
C ASP A 298 34.51 -21.25 0.95
N LEU A 299 33.66 -22.01 0.23
CA LEU A 299 33.32 -22.17 -1.20
C LEU A 299 31.93 -22.89 -1.38
N LEU A 300 31.30 -22.68 -2.54
CA LEU A 300 30.27 -23.46 -3.29
C LEU A 300 29.54 -24.71 -2.69
N SER A 301 28.21 -24.80 -2.93
CA SER A 301 27.57 -25.86 -3.78
C SER A 301 26.03 -25.69 -3.96
N PRO A 302 25.40 -26.20 -5.04
CA PRO A 302 23.97 -25.99 -5.35
C PRO A 302 23.03 -27.21 -5.06
N PRO A 303 21.71 -26.99 -4.81
CA PRO A 303 20.70 -28.05 -4.72
C PRO A 303 19.97 -28.31 -6.06
N GLY A 304 19.29 -29.47 -6.17
CA GLY A 304 18.56 -29.87 -7.38
C GLY A 304 17.13 -30.40 -7.15
N ALA A 305 16.31 -30.27 -8.20
CA ALA A 305 15.08 -31.01 -8.52
C ALA A 305 14.08 -31.43 -7.40
N SER A 306 13.06 -30.59 -7.23
CA SER A 306 11.62 -30.96 -7.17
C SER A 306 11.12 -32.09 -6.24
N GLY A 307 10.33 -31.70 -5.24
CA GLY A 307 9.26 -32.50 -4.62
C GLY A 307 8.17 -31.56 -4.08
N SER A 308 6.89 -31.90 -4.25
CA SER A 308 5.78 -31.00 -3.85
C SER A 308 5.27 -31.32 -2.44
N SER A 309 5.70 -30.52 -1.47
CA SER A 309 5.15 -30.48 -0.10
C SER A 309 5.01 -29.03 0.37
N VAL A 310 4.05 -28.78 1.27
CA VAL A 310 3.86 -27.46 1.87
C VAL A 310 4.98 -27.22 2.89
N HIS A 311 6.03 -26.53 2.47
CA HIS A 311 7.16 -26.17 3.34
C HIS A 311 6.78 -25.04 4.30
N LEU A 312 6.22 -25.40 5.46
CA LEU A 312 6.32 -24.56 6.65
C LEU A 312 7.82 -24.36 7.00
N PRO A 313 8.22 -23.16 7.47
CA PRO A 313 9.62 -22.87 7.76
C PRO A 313 10.13 -23.71 8.95
N VAL A 314 11.37 -24.20 8.83
CA VAL A 314 12.03 -24.99 9.89
C VAL A 314 12.27 -24.11 11.13
N PRO A 315 11.86 -24.54 12.34
CA PRO A 315 12.12 -23.78 13.57
C PRO A 315 13.61 -23.62 13.85
N GLY A 316 14.04 -22.44 14.31
CA GLY A 316 15.36 -22.26 14.95
C GLY A 316 16.19 -21.04 14.55
N THR A 317 15.87 -20.31 13.46
CA THR A 317 16.58 -19.08 13.10
C THR A 317 15.70 -17.85 13.34
N GLY A 318 15.91 -17.15 14.46
CA GLY A 318 15.13 -15.96 14.79
C GLY A 318 15.45 -14.71 13.97
N LEU A 319 14.76 -13.61 14.30
CA LEU A 319 14.60 -12.24 13.75
C LEU A 319 15.78 -11.49 13.08
N ARG A 320 16.87 -12.15 12.68
CA ARG A 320 17.91 -11.58 11.80
C ARG A 320 17.46 -11.42 10.35
N ARG A 321 16.29 -11.95 9.97
CA ARG A 321 15.71 -11.87 8.62
C ARG A 321 14.92 -10.57 8.40
N GLY A 322 15.59 -9.42 8.55
CA GLY A 322 14.94 -8.11 8.42
C GLY A 322 14.72 -7.69 6.96
N ILE A 323 13.52 -7.21 6.62
CA ILE A 323 13.12 -6.66 5.30
C ILE A 323 13.07 -7.68 4.14
N GLU A 324 13.90 -8.72 4.14
CA GLU A 324 13.98 -9.71 3.06
C GLU A 324 12.78 -10.67 3.02
N ASP A 325 12.12 -10.90 4.16
CA ASP A 325 10.93 -11.76 4.31
C ASP A 325 9.60 -10.94 4.33
N MET A 326 9.59 -9.72 3.78
CA MET A 326 8.36 -8.90 3.68
C MET A 326 7.35 -9.49 2.67
N PRO A 327 6.02 -9.40 2.93
CA PRO A 327 5.01 -9.86 1.98
C PRO A 327 5.08 -9.19 0.60
N ASP A 328 4.80 -9.95 -0.47
CA ASP A 328 4.69 -9.41 -1.84
C ASP A 328 3.46 -8.52 -1.97
N THR A 329 3.67 -7.28 -2.43
CA THR A 329 2.63 -6.27 -2.66
C THR A 329 2.37 -5.97 -4.14
N THR A 330 3.10 -6.61 -5.05
CA THR A 330 3.20 -6.26 -6.49
C THR A 330 1.86 -6.21 -7.22
N HIS A 331 0.90 -7.02 -6.76
CA HIS A 331 -0.44 -7.19 -7.34
C HIS A 331 -1.58 -6.79 -6.38
N SER A 332 -1.29 -6.11 -5.26
CA SER A 332 -2.31 -5.76 -4.26
C SER A 332 -3.38 -4.81 -4.81
N ASN A 333 -4.65 -5.11 -4.50
CA ASN A 333 -5.82 -4.33 -4.91
C ASN A 333 -6.09 -3.18 -3.92
N ARG A 334 -6.14 -1.94 -4.41
CA ARG A 334 -6.29 -0.74 -3.57
C ARG A 334 -7.73 -0.28 -3.32
N ARG A 335 -8.72 -0.80 -4.06
CA ARG A 335 -10.14 -0.42 -3.86
C ARG A 335 -10.70 -1.06 -2.57
N PRO A 336 -11.46 -0.32 -1.74
CA PRO A 336 -12.11 -0.91 -0.58
C PRO A 336 -13.12 -2.00 -1.00
N PRO A 337 -13.17 -3.15 -0.31
CA PRO A 337 -14.14 -4.20 -0.59
C PRO A 337 -15.50 -3.83 0.00
N HIS A 338 -16.24 -2.99 -0.73
CA HIS A 338 -17.62 -2.64 -0.38
C HIS A 338 -18.58 -3.81 -0.64
N MET A 339 -19.59 -3.94 0.22
CA MET A 339 -20.79 -4.71 -0.10
C MET A 339 -21.52 -4.06 -1.29
N PHE A 340 -22.27 -4.84 -2.08
CA PHE A 340 -23.05 -4.36 -3.23
C PHE A 340 -24.19 -3.35 -2.91
N VAL A 341 -24.38 -2.97 -1.63
CA VAL A 341 -25.46 -2.09 -1.16
C VAL A 341 -24.89 -1.01 -0.23
N ASP A 342 -24.35 0.03 -0.87
CA ASP A 342 -23.89 1.32 -0.34
C ASP A 342 -22.76 1.34 0.71
N GLN A 343 -22.13 2.53 0.83
CA GLN A 343 -21.08 2.82 1.81
C GLN A 343 -21.66 2.97 3.23
N ARG A 344 -22.08 1.85 3.82
CA ARG A 344 -22.62 1.76 5.19
C ARG A 344 -21.53 2.03 6.24
N SER A 345 -21.28 3.31 6.52
CA SER A 345 -20.52 3.77 7.68
C SER A 345 -21.45 4.33 8.76
N PHE A 346 -21.42 3.76 9.96
CA PHE A 346 -22.30 4.12 11.07
C PHE A 346 -21.55 4.98 12.10
N PRO A 347 -22.19 5.99 12.72
CA PRO A 347 -21.53 6.82 13.72
C PRO A 347 -21.34 6.06 15.03
N ALA A 348 -20.08 6.02 15.47
CA ALA A 348 -19.60 5.41 16.71
C ALA A 348 -18.88 6.47 17.53
N ARG A 349 -19.66 7.50 17.94
CA ARG A 349 -19.17 8.69 18.62
C ARG A 349 -18.43 8.33 19.92
N SER A 350 -17.26 8.91 20.10
CA SER A 350 -16.61 8.93 21.41
C SER A 350 -17.17 10.10 22.22
N HIS A 351 -16.90 10.07 23.52
CA HIS A 351 -17.13 11.19 24.42
C HIS A 351 -16.08 11.07 25.53
N LEU A 352 -15.59 12.20 26.07
CA LEU A 352 -14.50 12.23 27.08
C LEU A 352 -13.27 11.34 26.72
N ASN A 353 -12.94 11.23 25.42
CA ASN A 353 -11.89 10.37 24.86
C ASN A 353 -12.06 8.85 25.09
N GLN A 354 -13.26 8.38 25.47
CA GLN A 354 -13.59 6.96 25.64
C GLN A 354 -14.35 6.46 24.41
N TRP A 355 -13.79 5.45 23.75
CA TRP A 355 -14.33 4.86 22.52
C TRP A 355 -15.47 3.88 22.86
N PRO A 356 -16.53 3.81 22.02
CA PRO A 356 -17.58 2.81 22.20
C PRO A 356 -17.05 1.39 21.98
N VAL A 357 -17.78 0.42 22.51
CA VAL A 357 -17.61 -1.01 22.19
C VAL A 357 -18.66 -1.46 21.19
N VAL A 358 -18.30 -2.42 20.34
CA VAL A 358 -19.12 -2.83 19.19
C VAL A 358 -19.14 -4.34 19.00
N ALA A 359 -20.30 -4.86 18.58
CA ALA A 359 -20.51 -6.26 18.18
C ALA A 359 -21.46 -6.32 16.97
N MET A 360 -21.44 -7.43 16.22
CA MET A 360 -22.25 -7.63 15.02
C MET A 360 -22.75 -9.07 14.93
N ALA A 361 -24.01 -9.24 14.53
CA ALA A 361 -24.62 -10.53 14.24
C ALA A 361 -25.73 -10.40 13.17
N GLY A 362 -25.49 -10.96 12.00
CA GLY A 362 -26.43 -10.97 10.87
C GLY A 362 -26.82 -9.56 10.42
N SER A 363 -28.10 -9.20 10.62
CA SER A 363 -28.65 -7.89 10.28
C SER A 363 -28.27 -6.78 11.25
N PHE A 364 -27.74 -7.08 12.44
CA PHE A 364 -27.57 -6.09 13.51
C PHE A 364 -26.12 -5.75 13.85
N VAL A 365 -25.86 -4.45 14.01
CA VAL A 365 -24.63 -3.91 14.61
C VAL A 365 -24.99 -3.15 15.88
N VAL A 366 -24.40 -3.56 17.00
CA VAL A 366 -24.55 -2.89 18.30
C VAL A 366 -23.36 -1.96 18.52
N VAL A 367 -23.63 -0.71 18.90
CA VAL A 367 -22.64 0.28 19.31
C VAL A 367 -23.01 0.81 20.69
N ALA A 368 -22.17 0.58 21.70
CA ALA A 368 -22.50 0.86 23.10
C ALA A 368 -21.42 1.68 23.82
N ASN A 369 -21.85 2.62 24.66
CA ASN A 369 -21.02 3.47 25.51
C ASN A 369 -21.87 3.95 26.73
N TRP A 370 -22.21 5.24 26.85
CA TRP A 370 -23.19 5.77 27.85
C TRP A 370 -24.66 5.39 27.59
N GLY A 371 -24.92 4.79 26.43
CA GLY A 371 -26.17 4.15 26.03
C GLY A 371 -25.85 3.12 24.95
N LEU A 372 -26.86 2.46 24.40
CA LEU A 372 -26.70 1.44 23.35
C LEU A 372 -27.53 1.82 22.12
N THR A 373 -26.90 1.91 20.96
CA THR A 373 -27.57 2.10 19.66
C THR A 373 -27.43 0.82 18.85
N VAL A 374 -28.55 0.30 18.33
CA VAL A 374 -28.59 -0.81 17.38
C VAL A 374 -28.83 -0.25 15.98
N TYR A 375 -27.97 -0.61 15.03
CA TYR A 375 -28.18 -0.39 13.61
C TYR A 375 -28.64 -1.69 12.95
N ASP A 376 -29.63 -1.58 12.07
CA ASP A 376 -30.05 -2.62 11.15
C ASP A 376 -29.45 -2.33 9.77
N ILE A 377 -28.67 -3.28 9.27
CA ILE A 377 -27.85 -3.11 8.05
C ILE A 377 -28.51 -3.70 6.80
N ASP A 378 -29.71 -4.25 6.92
CA ASP A 378 -30.50 -4.76 5.81
C ASP A 378 -31.55 -3.75 5.33
N LYS A 379 -31.99 -2.85 6.22
CA LYS A 379 -32.74 -1.64 5.82
C LYS A 379 -32.00 -0.87 4.72
N SER A 380 -32.69 -0.55 3.63
CA SER A 380 -32.12 0.14 2.46
C SER A 380 -32.08 1.66 2.59
N ASP A 381 -32.78 2.23 3.57
CA ASP A 381 -32.88 3.68 3.80
C ASP A 381 -31.76 4.16 4.74
N THR A 382 -30.88 5.02 4.25
CA THR A 382 -29.72 5.54 5.00
C THR A 382 -30.13 6.45 6.16
N GLU A 383 -31.27 7.14 6.09
CA GLU A 383 -31.78 7.99 7.17
C GLU A 383 -32.37 7.17 8.32
N ASN A 384 -32.72 5.89 8.09
CA ASN A 384 -33.53 5.07 8.99
C ASN A 384 -32.84 3.75 9.43
N THR A 385 -31.50 3.71 9.35
CA THR A 385 -30.67 2.55 9.74
C THR A 385 -30.67 2.24 11.24
N VAL A 386 -30.98 3.22 12.11
CA VAL A 386 -31.15 2.94 13.55
C VAL A 386 -32.39 2.08 13.76
N ALA A 387 -32.23 0.93 14.40
CA ALA A 387 -33.33 0.05 14.78
C ALA A 387 -33.84 0.33 16.20
N LEU A 388 -32.93 0.66 17.11
CA LEU A 388 -33.20 0.86 18.53
C LEU A 388 -32.15 1.77 19.15
N SER A 389 -32.52 2.52 20.18
CA SER A 389 -31.59 3.18 21.09
C SER A 389 -32.09 3.01 22.52
N VAL A 390 -31.21 2.64 23.44
CA VAL A 390 -31.52 2.33 24.85
C VAL A 390 -30.63 3.17 25.76
N SER A 391 -31.22 3.90 26.70
CA SER A 391 -30.53 4.59 27.80
C SER A 391 -30.12 3.60 28.89
N LEU A 392 -28.98 3.84 29.54
CA LEU A 392 -28.57 3.04 30.70
C LEU A 392 -29.53 3.20 31.91
N GLU A 393 -30.36 4.25 31.94
CA GLU A 393 -31.42 4.43 32.93
C GLU A 393 -32.53 3.36 32.79
N GLU A 394 -32.80 2.89 31.57
CA GLU A 394 -33.84 1.87 31.29
C GLU A 394 -33.48 0.49 31.85
N THR A 395 -32.20 0.25 32.19
CA THR A 395 -31.72 -1.00 32.80
C THR A 395 -32.21 -1.22 34.23
N GLY A 396 -32.67 -0.16 34.92
CA GLY A 396 -33.02 -0.22 36.35
C GLY A 396 -31.83 -0.50 37.29
N LEU A 397 -30.59 -0.42 36.81
CA LEU A 397 -29.38 -0.66 37.61
C LEU A 397 -29.00 0.56 38.46
N GLU A 398 -28.59 0.33 39.70
CA GLU A 398 -28.03 1.35 40.59
C GLU A 398 -26.52 1.58 40.31
N TRP A 399 -26.18 2.72 39.73
CA TRP A 399 -24.80 3.09 39.38
C TRP A 399 -24.03 3.67 40.57
N ARG A 400 -22.76 3.28 40.74
CA ARG A 400 -21.87 3.81 41.80
C ARG A 400 -20.89 4.86 41.30
N VAL A 401 -20.49 4.81 40.02
CA VAL A 401 -19.71 5.87 39.39
C VAL A 401 -20.60 7.01 38.88
N LYS A 402 -20.01 8.21 38.78
CA LYS A 402 -20.64 9.41 38.20
C LYS A 402 -20.93 9.32 36.70
N GLU A 403 -20.31 8.37 36.01
CA GLU A 403 -20.35 8.20 34.56
C GLU A 403 -20.49 6.71 34.22
N PRO A 404 -21.72 6.16 34.29
CA PRO A 404 -21.98 4.78 33.92
C PRO A 404 -21.82 4.60 32.41
N ARG A 405 -21.27 3.46 32.00
CA ARG A 405 -21.12 3.08 30.59
C ARG A 405 -20.99 1.57 30.42
N VAL A 406 -21.34 1.09 29.23
CA VAL A 406 -20.96 -0.22 28.70
C VAL A 406 -19.46 -0.19 28.39
N THR A 407 -18.76 -1.26 28.76
CA THR A 407 -17.31 -1.46 28.54
C THR A 407 -16.98 -2.78 27.82
N ALA A 408 -17.96 -3.67 27.65
CA ALA A 408 -17.88 -4.83 26.78
C ALA A 408 -19.28 -5.20 26.26
N VAL A 409 -19.36 -5.72 25.03
CA VAL A 409 -20.61 -6.21 24.43
C VAL A 409 -20.31 -7.39 23.51
N GLU A 410 -21.14 -8.44 23.58
CA GLU A 410 -21.08 -9.59 22.67
C GLU A 410 -22.45 -10.26 22.53
N PHE A 411 -22.69 -10.95 21.41
CA PHE A 411 -23.94 -11.68 21.17
C PHE A 411 -23.97 -13.04 21.88
N ARG A 412 -25.04 -13.29 22.65
CA ARG A 412 -25.29 -14.58 23.32
C ARG A 412 -25.79 -15.63 22.29
N PRO A 413 -25.39 -16.91 22.42
CA PRO A 413 -26.03 -18.00 21.69
C PRO A 413 -27.54 -18.12 21.99
N GLY A 414 -28.33 -18.35 20.93
CA GLY A 414 -29.77 -18.60 21.03
C GLY A 414 -30.08 -19.97 21.66
N ALA A 415 -31.30 -20.14 22.21
CA ALA A 415 -31.73 -21.46 22.70
C ALA A 415 -31.93 -22.43 21.52
N ILE A 416 -32.43 -21.90 20.41
CA ILE A 416 -32.51 -22.52 19.08
C ILE A 416 -31.73 -21.68 18.06
N LYS A 417 -31.40 -22.27 16.92
CA LYS A 417 -30.58 -21.65 15.86
C LYS A 417 -31.20 -20.37 15.31
N GLU A 418 -32.52 -20.31 15.26
CA GLU A 418 -33.30 -19.19 14.74
C GLU A 418 -33.08 -17.93 15.59
N GLU A 419 -32.79 -18.08 16.88
CA GLU A 419 -32.50 -16.99 17.81
C GLU A 419 -31.04 -16.53 17.80
N ASP A 420 -30.15 -17.19 17.06
CA ASP A 420 -28.71 -16.98 17.22
C ASP A 420 -28.28 -15.58 16.73
N GLY A 421 -27.87 -14.69 17.65
CA GLY A 421 -27.72 -13.26 17.37
C GLY A 421 -29.00 -12.42 17.53
N ARG A 422 -29.95 -12.87 18.37
CA ARG A 422 -31.10 -12.07 18.87
C ARG A 422 -30.74 -11.29 20.15
N TYR A 423 -29.90 -11.88 20.99
CA TYR A 423 -29.62 -11.41 22.35
C TYR A 423 -28.19 -10.85 22.45
N ALA A 424 -28.04 -9.65 22.98
CA ALA A 424 -26.73 -9.04 23.25
C ALA A 424 -26.49 -8.91 24.76
N TRP A 425 -25.34 -9.39 25.24
CA TRP A 425 -24.89 -9.23 26.62
C TRP A 425 -23.98 -8.01 26.73
N CYS A 426 -24.28 -7.12 27.66
CA CYS A 426 -23.56 -5.89 27.91
C CYS A 426 -22.94 -5.89 29.31
N GLY A 427 -21.62 -5.68 29.36
CA GLY A 427 -20.85 -5.53 30.59
C GLY A 427 -20.47 -4.08 30.83
N THR A 428 -20.40 -3.68 32.09
CA THR A 428 -20.32 -2.25 32.47
C THR A 428 -19.09 -1.92 33.31
N LYS A 429 -18.78 -0.61 33.38
CA LYS A 429 -17.69 -0.03 34.19
C LYS A 429 -17.80 -0.34 35.69
N ASP A 430 -18.99 -0.63 36.19
CA ASP A 430 -19.28 -0.90 37.61
C ASP A 430 -19.49 -2.40 37.90
N GLY A 431 -19.23 -3.27 36.93
CA GLY A 431 -19.30 -4.73 37.10
C GLY A 431 -20.69 -5.34 36.94
N HIS A 432 -21.73 -4.55 36.66
CA HIS A 432 -23.06 -5.09 36.29
C HIS A 432 -23.02 -5.72 34.88
N LEU A 433 -23.82 -6.76 34.68
CA LEU A 433 -24.17 -7.35 33.39
C LEU A 433 -25.67 -7.11 33.10
N TRP A 434 -26.04 -6.96 31.83
CA TRP A 434 -27.44 -6.94 31.38
C TRP A 434 -27.61 -7.47 29.95
N GLU A 435 -28.78 -8.04 29.65
CA GLU A 435 -29.15 -8.56 28.33
C GLU A 435 -30.18 -7.68 27.64
N LEU A 436 -30.02 -7.49 26.33
CA LEU A 436 -30.98 -6.87 25.42
C LEU A 436 -31.48 -7.89 24.38
N ASP A 437 -32.80 -8.04 24.25
CA ASP A 437 -33.46 -8.71 23.12
C ASP A 437 -33.66 -7.69 21.98
N LEU A 438 -32.84 -7.80 20.93
CA LEU A 438 -32.86 -6.88 19.80
C LEU A 438 -34.16 -6.97 18.98
N TRP A 439 -34.91 -8.07 19.07
CA TRP A 439 -36.16 -8.25 18.30
C TRP A 439 -37.35 -7.57 18.97
N THR A 440 -37.38 -7.50 20.29
CA THR A 440 -38.48 -6.83 21.05
C THR A 440 -38.08 -5.45 21.59
N GLY A 441 -36.80 -5.11 21.55
CA GLY A 441 -36.23 -3.89 22.12
C GLY A 441 -36.28 -3.86 23.65
N ARG A 442 -36.37 -5.03 24.30
CA ARG A 442 -36.55 -5.15 25.75
C ARG A 442 -35.31 -5.67 26.43
N ILE A 443 -35.04 -5.15 27.63
CA ILE A 443 -34.07 -5.71 28.56
C ILE A 443 -34.71 -6.94 29.22
N THR A 444 -34.05 -8.09 29.10
CA THR A 444 -34.60 -9.41 29.48
C THR A 444 -34.04 -9.93 30.80
N GLU A 445 -32.74 -9.76 31.02
CA GLU A 445 -32.06 -10.10 32.27
C GLU A 445 -31.13 -8.96 32.71
N THR A 446 -31.01 -8.76 34.02
CA THR A 446 -29.97 -7.89 34.61
C THR A 446 -29.33 -8.57 35.82
N ARG A 447 -28.02 -8.42 35.98
CA ARG A 447 -27.25 -8.91 37.13
C ARG A 447 -26.38 -7.79 37.68
N SER A 448 -26.94 -7.08 38.66
CA SER A 448 -26.25 -5.98 39.33
C SER A 448 -25.02 -6.50 40.08
N GLN A 449 -23.86 -5.82 39.93
CA GLN A 449 -22.59 -6.21 40.57
C GLN A 449 -22.23 -7.68 40.37
N ALA A 450 -22.42 -8.20 39.15
CA ALA A 450 -21.97 -9.53 38.77
C ALA A 450 -20.46 -9.69 39.03
N HIS A 451 -19.70 -8.69 38.60
CA HIS A 451 -18.28 -8.48 38.88
C HIS A 451 -18.08 -7.37 39.93
N SER A 452 -16.89 -7.32 40.51
CA SER A 452 -16.47 -6.33 41.52
C SER A 452 -15.78 -5.09 40.94
N SER A 453 -15.43 -5.13 39.67
CA SER A 453 -14.72 -4.10 38.89
C SER A 453 -15.21 -4.10 37.44
N ALA A 454 -14.71 -3.18 36.61
CA ALA A 454 -15.17 -3.01 35.24
C ALA A 454 -15.07 -4.30 34.41
N VAL A 455 -16.15 -4.65 33.71
CA VAL A 455 -16.15 -5.77 32.75
C VAL A 455 -15.39 -5.33 31.50
N THR A 456 -14.20 -5.90 31.30
CA THR A 456 -13.27 -5.52 30.22
C THR A 456 -13.56 -6.27 28.93
N HIS A 457 -13.99 -7.53 29.02
CA HIS A 457 -14.27 -8.40 27.88
C HIS A 457 -15.51 -9.24 28.14
N ILE A 458 -16.27 -9.50 27.08
CA ILE A 458 -17.25 -10.58 26.97
C ILE A 458 -16.89 -11.34 25.69
N PHE A 459 -16.89 -12.67 25.76
CA PHE A 459 -16.68 -13.54 24.61
C PHE A 459 -17.76 -14.63 24.57
N ARG A 460 -18.10 -15.06 23.35
CA ARG A 460 -18.90 -16.25 23.07
C ARG A 460 -17.98 -17.39 22.65
N HIS A 461 -18.22 -18.60 23.16
CA HIS A 461 -17.66 -19.83 22.61
C HIS A 461 -18.70 -20.95 22.71
N GLN A 462 -19.17 -21.43 21.55
CA GLN A 462 -20.24 -22.42 21.40
C GLN A 462 -21.49 -21.99 22.19
N ARG A 463 -21.91 -22.77 23.19
CA ARG A 463 -23.04 -22.46 24.08
C ARG A 463 -22.64 -21.76 25.39
N SER A 464 -21.39 -21.31 25.52
CA SER A 464 -20.87 -20.65 26.73
C SER A 464 -20.60 -19.16 26.50
N MET A 465 -20.93 -18.34 27.50
CA MET A 465 -20.55 -16.93 27.58
C MET A 465 -19.46 -16.73 28.64
N ILE A 466 -18.40 -16.03 28.27
CA ILE A 466 -17.22 -15.77 29.10
C ILE A 466 -17.16 -14.28 29.39
N THR A 467 -16.97 -13.87 30.63
CA THR A 467 -16.88 -12.44 31.02
C THR A 467 -15.67 -12.21 31.92
N ILE A 468 -14.92 -11.12 31.70
CA ILE A 468 -13.64 -10.85 32.38
C ILE A 468 -13.64 -9.45 33.00
N GLU A 469 -13.34 -9.33 34.29
CA GLU A 469 -13.15 -8.04 34.97
C GLU A 469 -11.68 -7.59 35.08
N GLU A 470 -11.46 -6.29 35.27
CA GLU A 470 -10.12 -5.68 35.36
C GLU A 470 -9.26 -6.30 36.48
N SER A 471 -9.88 -6.66 37.61
CA SER A 471 -9.23 -7.31 38.77
C SER A 471 -9.04 -8.83 38.64
N GLY A 472 -8.99 -9.36 37.42
CA GLY A 472 -8.48 -10.72 37.18
C GLY A 472 -9.42 -11.87 37.55
N LYS A 473 -10.74 -11.66 37.55
CA LYS A 473 -11.71 -12.77 37.56
C LYS A 473 -12.32 -12.96 36.18
N MET A 474 -12.45 -14.23 35.79
CA MET A 474 -13.17 -14.69 34.61
C MET A 474 -14.34 -15.55 35.06
N PHE A 475 -15.55 -15.21 34.62
CA PHE A 475 -16.75 -16.04 34.83
C PHE A 475 -17.14 -16.72 33.52
N VAL A 476 -17.34 -18.03 33.58
CA VAL A 476 -17.87 -18.84 32.48
C VAL A 476 -19.31 -19.24 32.81
N PHE A 477 -20.24 -18.81 31.96
CA PHE A 477 -21.67 -19.14 31.99
C PHE A 477 -21.92 -20.16 30.88
N ASP A 478 -21.98 -21.45 31.23
CA ASP A 478 -22.32 -22.53 30.30
C ASP A 478 -23.85 -22.70 30.19
N SER A 479 -24.34 -23.26 29.08
CA SER A 479 -25.74 -23.69 28.96
C SER A 479 -26.00 -24.96 29.77
N ASP A 480 -27.12 -25.02 30.49
CA ASP A 480 -27.53 -26.22 31.24
C ASP A 480 -28.52 -27.07 30.43
N GLU A 481 -27.96 -27.94 29.59
CA GLU A 481 -28.74 -28.91 28.80
C GLU A 481 -29.50 -29.91 29.69
N ALA A 482 -29.07 -30.14 30.95
CA ALA A 482 -29.71 -31.08 31.86
C ALA A 482 -31.00 -30.53 32.50
N SER A 483 -31.15 -29.21 32.62
CA SER A 483 -32.44 -28.55 32.93
C SER A 483 -33.24 -28.15 31.67
N GLY A 484 -32.76 -28.50 30.48
CA GLY A 484 -33.39 -28.14 29.20
C GLY A 484 -33.13 -26.70 28.74
N MET A 485 -32.24 -25.97 29.42
CA MET A 485 -31.86 -24.60 29.06
C MET A 485 -30.75 -24.60 28.01
N GLY A 486 -31.13 -24.75 26.73
CA GLY A 486 -30.23 -24.81 25.57
C GLY A 486 -29.40 -23.54 25.28
N ALA A 487 -29.36 -22.57 26.19
CA ALA A 487 -28.51 -21.38 26.11
C ALA A 487 -28.21 -20.87 27.54
N PRO A 488 -27.07 -20.20 27.76
CA PRO A 488 -26.70 -19.71 29.09
C PRO A 488 -27.60 -18.54 29.50
N GLN A 489 -27.71 -18.28 30.80
CA GLN A 489 -28.46 -17.15 31.37
C GLN A 489 -27.59 -16.38 32.38
N MET A 490 -27.89 -15.09 32.60
CA MET A 490 -27.24 -14.33 33.66
C MET A 490 -27.73 -14.76 35.05
N SER A 491 -28.91 -15.37 35.13
CA SER A 491 -29.49 -15.99 36.34
C SER A 491 -28.61 -17.11 36.95
N MET A 492 -27.85 -17.83 36.13
CA MET A 492 -27.11 -19.04 36.50
C MET A 492 -25.88 -18.74 37.38
N ASN A 493 -25.39 -19.74 38.11
CA ASN A 493 -24.11 -19.63 38.84
C ASN A 493 -22.93 -19.88 37.87
N PRO A 494 -22.11 -18.88 37.52
CA PRO A 494 -20.97 -19.10 36.64
C PRO A 494 -19.83 -19.82 37.36
N ARG A 495 -19.01 -20.52 36.58
CA ARG A 495 -17.73 -21.06 37.06
C ARG A 495 -16.70 -19.91 37.11
N LEU A 496 -16.01 -19.77 38.24
CA LEU A 496 -14.96 -18.77 38.43
C LEU A 496 -13.60 -19.35 38.05
N ILE A 497 -12.86 -18.64 37.20
CA ILE A 497 -11.44 -18.85 36.93
C ILE A 497 -10.69 -17.57 37.30
N ARG A 498 -9.60 -17.68 38.05
CA ARG A 498 -8.72 -16.53 38.37
C ARG A 498 -7.64 -16.39 37.31
N ILE A 499 -7.51 -15.18 36.76
CA ILE A 499 -6.55 -14.81 35.72
C ILE A 499 -5.65 -13.66 36.23
N GLY A 500 -4.72 -13.18 35.39
CA GLY A 500 -3.94 -11.97 35.72
C GLY A 500 -4.80 -10.70 35.71
N GLU A 501 -4.47 -9.72 36.54
CA GLU A 501 -5.09 -8.39 36.49
C GLU A 501 -4.70 -7.64 35.20
N LYS A 502 -5.52 -6.66 34.77
CA LYS A 502 -5.15 -5.63 33.76
C LYS A 502 -4.51 -6.17 32.47
N GLN A 503 -5.07 -7.25 31.93
CA GLN A 503 -4.64 -7.82 30.65
C GLN A 503 -4.79 -6.78 29.53
N THR A 504 -3.74 -6.55 28.74
CA THR A 504 -3.78 -5.64 27.57
C THR A 504 -4.24 -6.34 26.30
N PHE A 505 -4.21 -7.68 26.31
CA PHE A 505 -4.78 -8.54 25.29
C PHE A 505 -5.51 -9.71 25.97
N ALA A 506 -6.72 -10.01 25.51
CA ALA A 506 -7.41 -11.26 25.77
C ALA A 506 -8.22 -11.66 24.52
N LYS A 507 -8.22 -12.95 24.15
CA LYS A 507 -9.14 -13.51 23.13
C LYS A 507 -9.27 -15.03 23.31
N VAL A 508 -10.42 -15.59 22.96
CA VAL A 508 -10.58 -17.05 22.80
C VAL A 508 -9.83 -17.48 21.54
N LEU A 509 -8.84 -18.37 21.70
CA LEU A 509 -7.97 -18.85 20.63
C LEU A 509 -7.65 -20.34 20.82
N GLY A 510 -8.51 -21.21 20.31
CA GLY A 510 -8.27 -22.65 20.26
C GLY A 510 -9.54 -23.44 20.05
N LYS A 511 -9.41 -24.70 19.64
CA LYS A 511 -10.54 -25.62 19.33
C LYS A 511 -11.39 -25.98 20.55
N HIS A 512 -10.98 -25.53 21.74
CA HIS A 512 -11.53 -25.95 23.02
C HIS A 512 -11.97 -24.78 23.91
N GLY A 513 -12.02 -23.55 23.37
CA GLY A 513 -12.43 -22.35 24.10
C GLY A 513 -11.33 -21.74 24.96
N GLU A 514 -10.06 -22.07 24.70
CA GLU A 514 -8.92 -21.58 25.48
C GLU A 514 -8.79 -20.05 25.40
N VAL A 515 -8.79 -19.37 26.54
CA VAL A 515 -8.63 -17.92 26.62
C VAL A 515 -7.15 -17.60 26.75
N TRP A 516 -6.59 -16.97 25.71
CA TRP A 516 -5.22 -16.47 25.69
C TRP A 516 -5.20 -15.05 26.19
N THR A 517 -4.28 -14.73 27.10
CA THR A 517 -4.11 -13.38 27.65
C THR A 517 -2.65 -12.95 27.69
N SER A 518 -2.41 -11.64 27.61
CA SER A 518 -1.10 -11.02 27.84
C SER A 518 -1.25 -9.86 28.81
N GLU A 519 -0.39 -9.83 29.81
CA GLU A 519 -0.05 -8.61 30.55
C GLU A 519 0.82 -7.74 29.65
N GLY A 520 0.55 -6.44 29.61
CA GLY A 520 1.31 -5.49 28.82
C GLY A 520 2.40 -4.82 29.64
N SER A 521 3.41 -4.28 28.94
CA SER A 521 4.32 -3.27 29.48
C SER A 521 3.50 -2.01 29.84
N GLY A 522 2.97 -1.97 31.05
CA GLY A 522 1.86 -1.10 31.43
C GLY A 522 2.10 0.41 31.20
N PRO A 523 1.04 1.22 31.06
CA PRO A 523 1.13 2.65 30.73
C PRO A 523 1.68 3.50 31.89
N GLY A 524 2.99 3.42 32.12
CA GLY A 524 3.73 4.14 33.16
C GLY A 524 5.06 4.75 32.70
N THR A 525 5.47 4.55 31.43
CA THR A 525 6.78 4.97 30.90
C THR A 525 6.71 6.06 29.83
N VAL A 526 5.54 6.67 29.59
CA VAL A 526 5.40 7.91 28.79
C VAL A 526 5.55 9.14 29.70
N GLY A 527 6.72 9.27 30.34
CA GLY A 527 6.95 10.33 31.34
C GLY A 527 8.08 10.08 32.33
N GLY A 528 9.11 9.31 31.96
CA GLY A 528 10.26 8.99 32.82
C GLY A 528 11.54 8.83 32.01
N ALA A 529 12.69 8.97 32.65
CA ALA A 529 13.99 8.90 31.97
C ALA A 529 14.20 7.56 31.26
N LYS A 530 14.79 7.59 30.05
CA LYS A 530 15.23 6.38 29.35
C LYS A 530 16.26 5.64 30.21
N SER A 531 15.87 4.51 30.80
CA SER A 531 16.82 3.56 31.38
C SER A 531 17.65 2.97 30.24
N LEU A 532 18.90 3.42 30.11
CA LEU A 532 19.75 3.13 28.94
C LEU A 532 20.46 1.76 29.06
N SER A 533 19.83 0.78 29.73
CA SER A 533 20.50 -0.47 30.14
C SER A 533 19.54 -1.66 30.36
N SER A 534 18.77 -2.04 29.33
CA SER A 534 18.40 -3.45 29.04
C SER A 534 17.50 -3.54 27.80
N THR A 535 18.00 -4.16 26.74
CA THR A 535 17.13 -4.69 25.67
C THR A 535 16.49 -5.98 26.20
N PRO A 536 15.17 -6.19 26.09
CA PRO A 536 14.55 -7.45 26.50
C PRO A 536 15.17 -8.64 25.76
N THR A 537 15.62 -9.64 26.50
CA THR A 537 16.24 -10.86 25.95
C THR A 537 15.21 -11.94 25.57
N LYS A 538 13.92 -11.67 25.80
CA LYS A 538 12.75 -12.47 25.44
C LYS A 538 11.60 -11.51 25.11
N GLY A 539 10.60 -11.99 24.35
CA GLY A 539 9.38 -11.24 24.05
C GLY A 539 8.31 -11.37 25.14
N PRO A 540 7.04 -11.04 24.84
CA PRO A 540 5.95 -11.06 25.80
C PRO A 540 5.65 -12.46 26.36
N THR A 541 5.16 -12.47 27.60
CA THR A 541 4.62 -13.65 28.29
C THR A 541 3.12 -13.75 28.07
N ILE A 542 2.66 -14.92 27.64
CA ILE A 542 1.26 -15.22 27.32
C ILE A 542 0.79 -16.32 28.26
N ARG A 543 -0.39 -16.17 28.87
CA ARG A 543 -1.06 -17.22 29.66
C ARG A 543 -2.27 -17.74 28.89
N ILE A 544 -2.54 -19.04 29.02
CA ILE A 544 -3.61 -19.71 28.30
C ILE A 544 -4.44 -20.55 29.28
N TYR A 545 -5.72 -20.19 29.42
CA TYR A 545 -6.66 -20.77 30.36
C TYR A 545 -7.69 -21.65 29.62
N ASP A 546 -7.80 -22.96 29.92
CA ASP A 546 -8.89 -23.79 29.40
C ASP A 546 -10.17 -23.52 30.22
N ILE A 547 -11.18 -22.93 29.58
CA ILE A 547 -12.46 -22.58 30.21
C ILE A 547 -13.25 -23.80 30.69
N ARG A 548 -12.94 -25.02 30.22
CA ARG A 548 -13.65 -26.26 30.57
C ARG A 548 -13.00 -26.98 31.76
N SER A 549 -11.78 -26.59 32.13
CA SER A 549 -11.07 -27.16 33.26
C SER A 549 -11.88 -26.98 34.56
N GLN A 550 -11.90 -28.02 35.40
CA GLN A 550 -12.49 -27.97 36.74
C GLN A 550 -11.37 -28.04 37.78
N GLU A 551 -11.50 -27.31 38.90
CA GLU A 551 -10.44 -27.06 39.88
C GLU A 551 -10.03 -28.29 40.72
N ASN A 552 -9.40 -29.28 40.09
CA ASN A 552 -8.73 -30.40 40.77
C ASN A 552 -7.27 -30.07 41.11
N GLY A 553 -7.05 -29.00 41.88
CA GLY A 553 -5.77 -28.67 42.54
C GLY A 553 -4.60 -28.22 41.64
N GLY A 554 -4.73 -28.27 40.31
CA GLY A 554 -3.73 -27.78 39.35
C GLY A 554 -3.81 -26.27 39.11
N VAL A 555 -2.76 -25.70 38.51
CA VAL A 555 -2.79 -24.32 38.00
C VAL A 555 -3.69 -24.30 36.75
N PRO A 556 -4.74 -23.46 36.66
CA PRO A 556 -5.73 -23.52 35.58
C PRO A 556 -5.24 -22.88 34.26
N TYR A 557 -3.93 -22.74 34.07
CA TYR A 557 -3.34 -22.17 32.86
C TYR A 557 -1.92 -22.69 32.59
N ARG A 558 -1.58 -22.78 31.29
CA ARG A 558 -0.19 -22.89 30.81
C ARG A 558 0.38 -21.50 30.51
N THR A 559 1.70 -21.36 30.57
CA THR A 559 2.40 -20.08 30.31
C THR A 559 3.48 -20.28 29.25
N ILE A 560 3.36 -19.55 28.15
CA ILE A 560 4.35 -19.53 27.06
C ILE A 560 5.01 -18.15 26.99
N VAL A 561 6.23 -18.09 26.46
CA VAL A 561 6.97 -16.83 26.29
C VAL A 561 7.47 -16.76 24.86
N CYS A 562 7.22 -15.64 24.20
CA CYS A 562 7.74 -15.41 22.85
C CYS A 562 9.28 -15.46 22.86
N PRO A 563 9.93 -16.38 22.11
CA PRO A 563 11.39 -16.53 22.15
C PRO A 563 12.10 -15.36 21.46
N GLU A 564 11.42 -14.64 20.55
CA GLU A 564 11.92 -13.44 19.91
C GLU A 564 11.54 -12.17 20.70
N PRO A 565 12.39 -11.12 20.71
CA PRO A 565 12.14 -9.87 21.43
C PRO A 565 11.15 -8.95 20.67
N LEU A 566 9.92 -9.44 20.50
CA LEU A 566 8.80 -8.69 19.90
C LEU A 566 8.16 -7.73 20.92
N GLY A 567 7.39 -6.76 20.44
CA GLY A 567 6.61 -5.84 21.27
C GLY A 567 5.46 -6.52 22.02
N ALA A 568 4.71 -5.76 22.82
CA ALA A 568 3.56 -6.30 23.55
C ALA A 568 2.51 -6.88 22.59
N VAL A 569 1.79 -7.93 23.00
CA VAL A 569 0.68 -8.49 22.22
C VAL A 569 -0.49 -7.50 22.28
N THR A 570 -1.00 -7.13 21.11
CA THR A 570 -2.10 -6.17 20.93
C THR A 570 -3.40 -6.83 20.49
N THR A 571 -3.31 -7.95 19.76
CA THR A 571 -4.46 -8.61 19.11
C THR A 571 -4.08 -10.03 18.68
N GLY A 572 -5.04 -10.83 18.22
CA GLY A 572 -4.81 -12.23 17.83
C GLY A 572 -5.97 -12.81 17.02
N CYS A 573 -5.74 -13.90 16.28
CA CYS A 573 -6.79 -14.70 15.64
C CYS A 573 -6.31 -16.13 15.29
N ILE A 574 -7.25 -16.97 14.86
CA ILE A 574 -6.99 -18.23 14.15
C ILE A 574 -7.57 -18.07 12.73
N LEU A 575 -6.82 -18.48 11.71
CA LEU A 575 -7.33 -18.46 10.34
C LEU A 575 -8.26 -19.68 10.12
N PRO A 576 -9.47 -19.52 9.58
CA PRO A 576 -10.40 -20.65 9.38
C PRO A 576 -9.82 -21.83 8.59
N THR A 577 -9.03 -21.56 7.55
CA THR A 577 -8.35 -22.64 6.79
C THR A 577 -7.07 -23.19 7.43
N GLN A 578 -6.66 -22.68 8.60
CA GLN A 578 -5.51 -23.17 9.38
C GLN A 578 -5.88 -23.21 10.88
N PRO A 579 -6.84 -24.06 11.30
CA PRO A 579 -7.41 -24.06 12.66
C PRO A 579 -6.40 -24.47 13.76
N ASP A 580 -5.27 -25.06 13.37
CA ASP A 580 -4.15 -25.42 14.24
C ASP A 580 -3.04 -24.36 14.25
N THR A 581 -3.32 -23.12 13.80
CA THR A 581 -2.37 -22.00 13.78
C THR A 581 -2.96 -20.73 14.38
N VAL A 582 -2.31 -20.23 15.44
CA VAL A 582 -2.61 -18.94 16.08
C VAL A 582 -1.64 -17.87 15.55
N TYR A 583 -2.21 -16.72 15.19
CA TYR A 583 -1.47 -15.51 14.81
C TYR A 583 -1.70 -14.45 15.88
N LEU A 584 -0.61 -13.90 16.46
CA LEU A 584 -0.68 -12.79 17.42
C LEU A 584 -0.05 -11.54 16.83
N GLY A 585 -0.75 -10.41 16.92
CA GLY A 585 -0.27 -9.09 16.53
C GLY A 585 0.49 -8.39 17.65
N HIS A 586 1.56 -7.69 17.28
CA HIS A 586 2.44 -6.99 18.21
C HIS A 586 2.59 -5.50 17.88
N GLU A 587 2.92 -4.73 18.92
CA GLU A 587 3.56 -3.42 18.77
C GLU A 587 4.82 -3.52 17.88
N GLY A 588 5.11 -2.44 17.13
CA GLY A 588 6.19 -2.40 16.15
C GLY A 588 5.86 -3.05 14.80
N GLY A 589 4.69 -3.66 14.61
CA GLY A 589 4.24 -4.15 13.29
C GLY A 589 4.73 -5.54 12.91
N CYS A 590 4.87 -6.42 13.90
CA CYS A 590 5.22 -7.83 13.72
C CYS A 590 4.04 -8.74 14.11
N LEU A 591 4.00 -9.93 13.51
CA LEU A 591 3.22 -11.07 14.00
C LEU A 591 4.15 -12.08 14.69
N SER A 592 3.62 -12.86 15.64
CA SER A 592 4.16 -14.18 15.96
C SER A 592 3.15 -15.27 15.57
N ILE A 593 3.67 -16.41 15.10
CA ILE A 593 2.89 -17.54 14.62
C ILE A 593 3.16 -18.75 15.52
N TRP A 594 2.09 -19.40 15.98
CA TRP A 594 2.12 -20.52 16.93
C TRP A 594 1.30 -21.70 16.41
N SER A 595 1.82 -22.92 16.51
CA SER A 595 1.07 -24.14 16.20
C SER A 595 0.34 -24.68 17.43
N LEU A 596 -0.88 -25.17 17.23
CA LEU A 596 -1.71 -25.89 18.20
C LEU A 596 -1.80 -27.40 17.91
N ALA A 597 -0.96 -27.93 17.02
CA ALA A 597 -0.97 -29.35 16.63
C ALA A 597 -0.42 -30.30 17.74
N ASP A 598 0.11 -29.73 18.82
CA ASP A 598 0.59 -30.40 20.02
C ASP A 598 -0.16 -29.83 21.25
N GLU A 599 -0.16 -30.57 22.37
CA GLU A 599 -0.81 -30.14 23.64
C GLU A 599 -0.29 -28.80 24.19
N GLU A 600 0.98 -28.48 23.92
CA GLU A 600 1.65 -27.23 24.28
C GLU A 600 1.96 -26.39 23.03
N PRO A 601 1.43 -25.15 22.91
CA PRO A 601 1.59 -24.34 21.71
C PRO A 601 3.04 -23.99 21.36
N LYS A 602 3.48 -24.38 20.16
CA LYS A 602 4.87 -24.20 19.70
C LYS A 602 5.01 -22.95 18.84
N PHE A 603 5.96 -22.08 19.19
CA PHE A 603 6.36 -20.95 18.34
C PHE A 603 6.95 -21.45 17.02
N ILE A 604 6.42 -20.95 15.89
CA ILE A 604 6.92 -21.25 14.55
C ILE A 604 7.93 -20.18 14.12
N THR A 605 7.49 -18.92 14.03
CA THR A 605 8.29 -17.80 13.55
C THR A 605 7.64 -16.45 13.86
N GLY A 606 8.43 -15.37 13.84
CA GLY A 606 7.94 -14.00 13.79
C GLY A 606 7.97 -13.47 12.35
N VAL A 607 6.97 -12.68 11.95
CA VAL A 607 6.86 -12.12 10.60
C VAL A 607 6.74 -10.60 10.67
N LYS A 608 7.56 -9.88 9.89
CA LYS A 608 7.49 -8.43 9.77
C LYS A 608 6.43 -8.04 8.74
N ILE A 609 5.38 -7.34 9.18
CA ILE A 609 4.26 -6.93 8.32
C ILE A 609 4.37 -5.46 7.93
N GLY A 610 4.84 -4.59 8.83
CA GLY A 610 4.97 -3.17 8.56
C GLY A 610 5.84 -2.41 9.56
N PRO A 611 6.04 -1.09 9.35
CA PRO A 611 6.81 -0.23 10.25
C PRO A 611 6.04 0.16 11.52
N THR A 612 4.75 -0.18 11.62
CA THR A 612 3.81 0.36 12.61
C THR A 612 2.90 -0.73 13.16
N ASP A 613 2.43 -0.53 14.39
CA ASP A 613 1.70 -1.53 15.18
C ASP A 613 0.50 -2.14 14.45
N ILE A 614 0.38 -3.46 14.59
CA ILE A 614 -0.86 -4.17 14.34
C ILE A 614 -1.77 -3.88 15.54
N LEU A 615 -3.00 -3.44 15.29
CA LEU A 615 -3.96 -3.05 16.34
C LEU A 615 -5.27 -3.84 16.25
N ALA A 616 -5.58 -4.40 15.09
CA ALA A 616 -6.65 -5.36 14.89
C ALA A 616 -6.19 -6.47 13.95
N LEU A 617 -6.60 -7.71 14.22
CA LEU A 617 -6.22 -8.89 13.46
C LEU A 617 -7.39 -9.88 13.45
N GLU A 618 -7.81 -10.35 12.27
CA GLU A 618 -8.88 -11.33 12.17
C GLU A 618 -8.71 -12.32 11.00
N GLY A 619 -9.17 -13.55 11.22
CA GLY A 619 -9.13 -14.63 10.22
C GLY A 619 -10.39 -14.63 9.36
N VAL A 620 -10.26 -14.27 8.08
CA VAL A 620 -11.38 -14.13 7.14
C VAL A 620 -11.22 -15.17 6.03
N THR A 621 -11.96 -16.29 6.14
CA THR A 621 -11.82 -17.51 5.33
C THR A 621 -10.36 -18.00 5.19
N ASN A 622 -9.70 -17.71 4.07
CA ASN A 622 -8.32 -18.07 3.78
C ASN A 622 -7.34 -16.88 3.82
N ARG A 623 -7.80 -15.69 4.26
CA ARG A 623 -7.00 -14.47 4.36
C ARG A 623 -6.86 -13.95 5.78
N LEU A 624 -5.66 -13.52 6.12
CA LEU A 624 -5.38 -12.81 7.37
C LEU A 624 -5.62 -11.32 7.16
N TRP A 625 -6.61 -10.73 7.85
CA TRP A 625 -6.92 -9.30 7.76
C TRP A 625 -6.28 -8.53 8.91
N ILE A 626 -5.54 -7.48 8.59
CA ILE A 626 -4.68 -6.74 9.52
C ILE A 626 -5.02 -5.25 9.48
N GLY A 627 -5.46 -4.70 10.61
CA GLY A 627 -5.72 -3.27 10.82
C GLY A 627 -4.59 -2.60 11.61
N ASN A 628 -4.11 -1.44 11.15
CA ASN A 628 -2.93 -0.76 11.72
C ASN A 628 -3.21 0.66 12.28
N ARG A 629 -2.17 1.26 12.87
CA ARG A 629 -2.20 2.62 13.45
C ARG A 629 -2.50 3.75 12.44
N GLN A 630 -2.42 3.51 11.14
CA GLN A 630 -2.64 4.51 10.06
C GLN A 630 -4.03 4.41 9.41
N GLY A 631 -4.96 3.65 10.00
CA GLY A 631 -6.31 3.49 9.45
C GLY A 631 -6.39 2.64 8.19
N ILE A 632 -5.34 1.87 7.90
CA ILE A 632 -5.26 0.94 6.77
C ILE A 632 -5.72 -0.44 7.24
N ILE A 633 -6.52 -1.12 6.41
CA ILE A 633 -6.73 -2.57 6.50
C ILE A 633 -6.00 -3.22 5.31
N ALA A 634 -5.33 -4.33 5.57
CA ALA A 634 -4.60 -5.13 4.61
C ALA A 634 -4.99 -6.61 4.74
N ALA A 635 -5.28 -7.28 3.62
CA ALA A 635 -5.63 -8.70 3.56
C ALA A 635 -4.51 -9.50 2.88
N TYR A 636 -4.03 -10.53 3.57
CA TYR A 636 -2.90 -11.36 3.13
C TYR A 636 -3.35 -12.79 2.82
N ASP A 637 -2.91 -13.30 1.68
CA ASP A 637 -2.79 -14.73 1.43
C ASP A 637 -1.54 -15.25 2.13
N VAL A 638 -1.73 -16.18 3.08
CA VAL A 638 -0.66 -16.70 3.95
C VAL A 638 -0.22 -18.13 3.59
N ALA A 639 -0.74 -18.68 2.49
CA ALA A 639 -0.34 -19.98 1.96
C ALA A 639 1.02 -19.98 1.21
N PRO A 640 1.37 -18.99 0.36
CA PRO A 640 2.70 -18.90 -0.25
C PRO A 640 3.72 -18.27 0.71
N TRP A 641 5.02 -18.56 0.52
CA TRP A 641 6.11 -17.78 1.14
C TRP A 641 6.98 -17.09 0.07
N PRO A 642 7.28 -15.78 0.19
CA PRO A 642 6.68 -14.84 1.15
C PRO A 642 5.17 -14.70 0.95
N TRP A 643 4.46 -14.30 2.00
CA TRP A 643 3.01 -14.06 1.95
C TRP A 643 2.65 -13.04 0.86
N LYS A 644 1.44 -13.13 0.30
CA LYS A 644 0.98 -12.22 -0.74
C LYS A 644 -0.09 -11.26 -0.19
N LEU A 645 0.18 -9.97 -0.21
CA LEU A 645 -0.83 -8.94 0.05
C LEU A 645 -1.79 -8.87 -1.15
N THR A 646 -3.06 -9.28 -0.96
CA THR A 646 -4.05 -9.24 -2.04
C THR A 646 -4.85 -7.95 -2.05
N ASN A 647 -5.11 -7.34 -0.89
CA ASN A 647 -5.88 -6.10 -0.79
C ASN A 647 -5.28 -5.16 0.26
N LEU A 648 -5.27 -3.85 0.00
CA LEU A 648 -4.87 -2.83 0.97
C LEU A 648 -5.63 -1.52 0.72
N TRP A 649 -6.49 -1.13 1.67
CA TRP A 649 -7.32 0.07 1.53
C TRP A 649 -7.30 0.94 2.79
N ARG A 650 -7.58 2.23 2.60
CA ARG A 650 -7.66 3.21 3.70
C ARG A 650 -9.07 3.16 4.30
N ALA A 651 -9.23 2.40 5.37
CA ALA A 651 -10.50 2.13 6.03
C ALA A 651 -11.00 3.27 6.93
N HIS A 652 -10.11 3.93 7.71
CA HIS A 652 -10.48 4.89 8.76
C HIS A 652 -9.76 6.25 8.64
N GLY A 653 -9.52 6.71 7.41
CA GLY A 653 -8.67 7.88 7.17
C GLY A 653 -7.23 7.57 7.60
N ASP A 654 -6.59 8.48 8.34
CA ASP A 654 -5.30 8.24 9.02
C ASP A 654 -5.46 7.81 10.49
N ASN A 655 -6.69 7.53 10.95
CA ASN A 655 -6.98 7.18 12.34
C ASN A 655 -6.83 5.67 12.59
N PRO A 656 -6.22 5.23 13.70
CA PRO A 656 -6.02 3.82 14.03
C PRO A 656 -7.27 2.94 13.88
N VAL A 657 -7.13 1.79 13.22
CA VAL A 657 -8.12 0.70 13.26
C VAL A 657 -8.04 0.06 14.65
N SER A 658 -9.17 -0.02 15.37
CA SER A 658 -9.23 -0.43 16.78
C SER A 658 -9.97 -1.75 17.02
N LYS A 659 -10.82 -2.21 16.09
CA LYS A 659 -11.39 -3.56 16.09
C LYS A 659 -11.60 -4.04 14.66
N LEU A 660 -11.37 -5.34 14.44
CA LEU A 660 -11.88 -6.12 13.32
C LEU A 660 -12.75 -7.25 13.91
N MET A 661 -13.77 -7.69 13.18
CA MET A 661 -14.69 -8.73 13.63
C MET A 661 -15.40 -9.34 12.41
N VAL A 662 -15.49 -10.67 12.34
CA VAL A 662 -16.29 -11.37 11.31
C VAL A 662 -17.70 -11.61 11.84
N ASP A 663 -18.70 -11.27 11.04
CA ASP A 663 -20.08 -11.69 11.26
C ASP A 663 -20.29 -13.12 10.75
N VAL A 664 -20.08 -14.09 11.64
CA VAL A 664 -20.31 -15.52 11.33
C VAL A 664 -21.80 -15.87 11.24
N ILE A 665 -22.67 -15.11 11.92
CA ILE A 665 -24.12 -15.35 11.96
C ILE A 665 -24.79 -14.90 10.64
N GLY A 666 -24.28 -13.83 10.03
CA GLY A 666 -24.69 -13.37 8.70
C GLY A 666 -24.39 -14.34 7.56
N ILE A 667 -23.46 -15.29 7.76
CA ILE A 667 -23.22 -16.38 6.79
C ILE A 667 -24.48 -17.23 6.66
N GLU A 668 -25.05 -17.65 7.79
CA GLU A 668 -26.22 -18.52 7.80
C GLU A 668 -27.51 -17.75 7.54
N ARG A 669 -27.76 -16.66 8.30
CA ARG A 669 -29.01 -15.87 8.22
C ARG A 669 -29.14 -15.06 6.94
N ASN A 670 -28.05 -14.42 6.48
CA ASN A 670 -28.09 -13.38 5.46
C ASN A 670 -27.31 -13.76 4.18
N GLN A 671 -26.74 -14.97 4.12
CA GLN A 671 -25.92 -15.48 3.01
C GLN A 671 -24.81 -14.51 2.58
N ARG A 672 -24.11 -13.92 3.57
CA ARG A 672 -22.96 -13.03 3.38
C ARG A 672 -21.86 -13.32 4.40
N LEU A 673 -20.61 -13.07 4.02
CA LEU A 673 -19.53 -12.91 5.00
C LEU A 673 -19.22 -11.41 5.13
N ALA A 674 -19.70 -10.79 6.20
CA ALA A 674 -19.41 -9.39 6.49
C ALA A 674 -18.25 -9.28 7.49
N VAL A 675 -17.36 -8.30 7.28
CA VAL A 675 -16.32 -7.94 8.24
C VAL A 675 -16.58 -6.54 8.74
N LEU A 676 -16.78 -6.38 10.04
CA LEU A 676 -16.87 -5.10 10.71
C LEU A 676 -15.47 -4.55 11.00
N SER A 677 -15.26 -3.26 10.78
CA SER A 677 -14.13 -2.53 11.36
C SER A 677 -14.59 -1.30 12.15
N MET A 678 -13.88 -1.03 13.25
CA MET A 678 -13.98 0.21 14.02
C MET A 678 -12.63 0.90 14.02
N GLY A 679 -12.64 2.23 14.06
CA GLY A 679 -11.42 3.03 14.16
C GLY A 679 -11.65 4.34 14.91
N LYS A 680 -10.56 5.07 15.14
CA LYS A 680 -10.58 6.33 15.92
C LYS A 680 -11.07 7.56 15.13
N ASP A 681 -11.78 7.34 14.02
CA ASP A 681 -12.51 8.36 13.25
C ASP A 681 -14.01 8.41 13.62
N GLU A 682 -14.39 7.85 14.79
CA GLU A 682 -15.77 7.75 15.28
C GLU A 682 -16.73 7.04 14.33
N LYS A 683 -16.22 6.08 13.55
CA LYS A 683 -17.02 5.30 12.60
C LYS A 683 -16.81 3.80 12.72
N VAL A 684 -17.92 3.09 12.57
CA VAL A 684 -17.95 1.67 12.21
C VAL A 684 -18.17 1.57 10.69
N ARG A 685 -17.51 0.61 10.04
CA ARG A 685 -17.70 0.28 8.62
C ARG A 685 -17.84 -1.23 8.44
N ILE A 686 -18.47 -1.62 7.34
CA ILE A 686 -18.68 -3.03 6.97
C ILE A 686 -18.08 -3.29 5.59
N TRP A 687 -17.40 -4.42 5.47
CA TRP A 687 -16.67 -4.84 4.29
C TRP A 687 -17.14 -6.23 3.82
N ASP A 688 -17.01 -6.49 2.52
CA ASP A 688 -17.18 -7.83 1.96
C ASP A 688 -15.97 -8.70 2.32
N GLY A 689 -16.18 -9.69 3.20
CA GLY A 689 -15.17 -10.63 3.63
C GLY A 689 -14.73 -11.63 2.55
N LEU A 690 -15.56 -11.85 1.53
CA LEU A 690 -15.21 -12.70 0.37
C LEU A 690 -14.44 -11.95 -0.71
N LEU A 691 -14.39 -10.61 -0.62
CA LEU A 691 -13.72 -9.74 -1.59
C LEU A 691 -14.24 -9.97 -3.02
N THR A 692 -15.56 -10.10 -3.20
CA THR A 692 -16.22 -10.43 -4.49
C THR A 692 -15.71 -9.55 -5.63
N TYR A 693 -15.55 -8.25 -5.39
CA TYR A 693 -15.03 -7.31 -6.39
C TYR A 693 -13.62 -7.67 -6.88
N HIS A 694 -12.76 -8.24 -6.03
CA HIS A 694 -11.45 -8.76 -6.43
C HIS A 694 -11.59 -10.00 -7.31
N TRP A 695 -12.43 -10.96 -6.92
CA TRP A 695 -12.66 -12.19 -7.70
C TRP A 695 -13.23 -11.88 -9.09
N ILE A 696 -14.28 -11.04 -9.17
CA ILE A 696 -14.89 -10.62 -10.43
C ILE A 696 -13.86 -9.94 -11.36
N ASN A 697 -12.96 -9.11 -10.83
CA ASN A 697 -11.95 -8.46 -11.65
C ASN A 697 -10.81 -9.39 -12.08
N ASP A 698 -10.37 -10.34 -11.24
CA ASP A 698 -9.41 -11.37 -11.66
C ASP A 698 -10.00 -12.25 -12.79
N GLU A 699 -11.27 -12.62 -12.68
CA GLU A 699 -11.97 -13.41 -13.70
C GLU A 699 -12.29 -12.62 -14.98
N LEU A 700 -12.50 -11.29 -14.88
CA LEU A 700 -12.58 -10.40 -16.04
C LEU A 700 -11.22 -10.28 -16.76
N LEU A 701 -10.11 -10.13 -16.01
CA LEU A 701 -8.77 -10.05 -16.60
C LEU A 701 -8.39 -11.35 -17.33
N LYS A 702 -8.78 -12.52 -16.80
CA LYS A 702 -8.65 -13.82 -17.49
C LYS A 702 -9.47 -13.91 -18.79
N ARG A 703 -10.47 -13.04 -18.97
CA ARG A 703 -11.38 -12.97 -20.13
C ARG A 703 -11.20 -11.68 -20.94
N GLU A 704 -10.10 -10.94 -20.76
CA GLU A 704 -9.91 -9.60 -21.37
C GLU A 704 -10.06 -9.61 -22.90
N GLU A 705 -9.60 -10.68 -23.57
CA GLU A 705 -9.73 -10.92 -25.02
C GLU A 705 -11.19 -11.00 -25.52
N GLN A 706 -12.18 -11.26 -24.64
CA GLN A 706 -13.60 -11.33 -25.01
C GLN A 706 -14.25 -9.95 -25.16
N PHE A 707 -13.62 -8.89 -24.64
CA PHE A 707 -14.15 -7.53 -24.64
C PHE A 707 -13.12 -6.45 -25.03
N SER A 708 -11.92 -6.86 -25.44
CA SER A 708 -10.82 -5.95 -25.78
C SER A 708 -10.17 -6.34 -27.10
N THR A 709 -9.84 -5.34 -27.93
CA THR A 709 -8.91 -5.51 -29.04
C THR A 709 -7.52 -5.03 -28.63
N PHE A 710 -6.48 -5.50 -29.31
CA PHE A 710 -5.09 -5.20 -28.95
C PHE A 710 -4.28 -4.80 -30.19
N ARG A 711 -3.36 -3.84 -30.03
CA ARG A 711 -2.41 -3.43 -31.08
C ARG A 711 -1.01 -3.14 -30.50
N PRO A 712 0.07 -3.43 -31.25
CA PRO A 712 1.41 -3.02 -30.86
C PRO A 712 1.65 -1.53 -31.17
N ILE A 713 2.40 -0.86 -30.30
CA ILE A 713 3.04 0.43 -30.52
C ILE A 713 4.53 0.34 -30.16
N ASN A 714 5.37 1.09 -30.84
CA ASN A 714 6.81 1.20 -30.59
C ASN A 714 7.09 2.42 -29.72
N VAL A 715 7.73 2.22 -28.56
CA VAL A 715 8.14 3.27 -27.62
C VAL A 715 9.66 3.38 -27.63
N LEU A 716 10.17 4.55 -28.00
CA LEU A 716 11.58 4.91 -27.99
C LEU A 716 11.89 5.78 -26.77
N LEU A 717 12.83 5.36 -25.92
CA LEU A 717 13.33 6.15 -24.79
C LEU A 717 14.81 6.48 -25.01
N CYS A 718 15.21 7.72 -24.70
CA CYS A 718 16.59 8.17 -24.67
C CYS A 718 16.86 8.89 -23.34
N THR A 719 17.77 8.35 -22.52
CA THR A 719 18.22 8.96 -21.27
C THR A 719 19.66 9.46 -21.36
N TRP A 720 19.95 10.61 -20.75
CA TRP A 720 21.31 11.19 -20.75
C TRP A 720 21.51 12.25 -19.66
N ASN A 721 22.49 12.04 -18.78
CA ASN A 721 23.06 13.14 -18.01
C ASN A 721 23.94 13.99 -18.94
N VAL A 722 23.54 15.24 -19.21
CA VAL A 722 24.19 16.10 -20.22
C VAL A 722 25.31 16.97 -19.64
N ASP A 723 25.60 16.88 -18.32
CA ASP A 723 26.75 17.55 -17.68
C ASP A 723 26.86 19.05 -18.02
N ALA A 724 25.73 19.75 -17.89
CA ALA A 724 25.53 21.15 -18.24
C ALA A 724 25.88 21.55 -19.69
N ALA A 725 26.06 20.59 -20.60
CA ALA A 725 26.34 20.84 -22.00
C ALA A 725 25.16 21.50 -22.73
N LYS A 726 25.45 22.05 -23.91
CA LYS A 726 24.47 22.68 -24.81
C LYS A 726 24.27 21.85 -26.07
N PRO A 727 23.09 21.90 -26.72
CA PRO A 727 22.89 21.22 -27.99
C PRO A 727 23.81 21.72 -29.11
N GLU A 728 24.32 22.96 -29.05
CA GLU A 728 25.34 23.45 -29.99
C GLU A 728 26.72 22.76 -29.86
N MET A 729 27.00 22.10 -28.72
CA MET A 729 28.28 21.43 -28.48
C MET A 729 28.41 20.09 -29.23
N LEU A 730 27.29 19.55 -29.75
CA LEU A 730 27.17 18.35 -30.58
C LEU A 730 27.84 18.54 -31.96
N THR A 731 29.16 18.71 -31.94
CA THR A 731 30.03 19.00 -33.07
C THR A 731 31.43 18.43 -32.83
N GLY A 732 32.18 18.20 -33.91
CA GLY A 732 33.60 17.79 -33.89
C GLY A 732 33.88 16.29 -34.02
N THR A 733 32.87 15.43 -33.85
CA THR A 733 32.96 13.99 -34.16
C THR A 733 31.71 13.55 -34.96
N PRO A 734 31.77 12.43 -35.71
CA PRO A 734 30.60 11.89 -36.41
C PRO A 734 29.44 11.58 -35.46
N ASP A 735 29.71 10.99 -34.30
CA ASP A 735 28.69 10.62 -33.31
C ASP A 735 28.05 11.83 -32.63
N ASN A 736 28.83 12.87 -32.36
CA ASN A 736 28.27 14.15 -31.91
C ASN A 736 27.34 14.75 -32.98
N ALA A 737 27.73 14.71 -34.26
CA ALA A 737 26.93 15.28 -35.35
C ALA A 737 25.66 14.47 -35.68
N THR A 738 25.74 13.14 -35.62
CA THR A 738 24.66 12.21 -35.97
C THR A 738 23.83 11.73 -34.78
N PHE A 739 24.16 12.11 -33.54
CA PHE A 739 23.49 11.64 -32.30
C PHE A 739 21.97 11.53 -32.40
N PHE A 740 21.27 12.58 -32.85
CA PHE A 740 19.81 12.54 -32.92
C PHE A 740 19.28 11.58 -33.99
N GLU A 741 19.99 11.42 -35.10
CA GLU A 741 19.68 10.41 -36.13
C GLU A 741 19.87 9.00 -35.57
N GLN A 742 21.01 8.75 -34.89
CA GLN A 742 21.29 7.47 -34.21
C GLN A 742 20.24 7.11 -33.14
N VAL A 743 19.71 8.10 -32.40
CA VAL A 743 18.59 7.90 -31.47
C VAL A 743 17.30 7.62 -32.24
N LEU A 744 16.90 8.53 -33.13
CA LEU A 744 15.56 8.54 -33.72
C LEU A 744 15.33 7.41 -34.74
N HIS A 745 16.39 6.90 -35.38
CA HIS A 745 16.35 5.70 -36.24
C HIS A 745 16.73 4.41 -35.50
N SER A 746 16.77 4.42 -34.16
CA SER A 746 16.90 3.16 -33.37
C SER A 746 15.70 2.22 -33.53
N VAL A 747 14.58 2.72 -34.04
CA VAL A 747 13.43 1.94 -34.52
C VAL A 747 12.79 2.70 -35.69
N ASN A 748 12.20 1.98 -36.64
CA ASN A 748 11.44 2.62 -37.72
C ASN A 748 10.13 3.20 -37.16
N ALA A 749 9.90 4.50 -37.38
CA ALA A 749 8.68 5.23 -37.02
C ALA A 749 8.11 4.90 -35.62
N PRO A 750 8.82 5.20 -34.52
CA PRO A 750 8.32 5.00 -33.16
C PRO A 750 6.98 5.72 -32.96
N ASP A 751 5.98 5.08 -32.37
CA ASP A 751 4.69 5.75 -32.09
C ASP A 751 4.83 6.80 -30.97
N ILE A 752 5.74 6.55 -30.02
CA ILE A 752 6.06 7.44 -28.89
C ILE A 752 7.58 7.59 -28.75
N ILE A 753 8.06 8.81 -28.51
CA ILE A 753 9.48 9.13 -28.26
C ILE A 753 9.59 9.90 -26.94
N VAL A 754 10.46 9.45 -26.03
CA VAL A 754 10.67 10.06 -24.71
C VAL A 754 12.15 10.41 -24.53
N PHE A 755 12.44 11.70 -24.41
CA PHE A 755 13.74 12.21 -23.99
C PHE A 755 13.72 12.50 -22.49
N SER A 756 14.65 11.91 -21.74
CA SER A 756 14.79 12.04 -20.29
C SER A 756 16.21 12.47 -19.96
N PHE A 757 16.46 13.77 -19.82
CA PHE A 757 17.79 14.30 -19.57
C PHE A 757 17.97 14.72 -18.11
N GLN A 758 19.23 14.69 -17.66
CA GLN A 758 19.69 15.13 -16.34
C GLN A 758 20.81 16.17 -16.49
N GLU A 759 21.04 16.99 -15.47
CA GLU A 759 22.00 18.11 -15.41
C GLU A 759 21.98 19.06 -16.62
N LEU A 760 20.79 19.50 -17.07
CA LEU A 760 20.67 20.57 -18.09
C LEU A 760 21.24 21.93 -17.64
N ILE A 761 21.46 22.10 -16.34
CA ILE A 761 22.17 23.23 -15.74
C ILE A 761 23.34 22.73 -14.89
N ASP A 762 24.36 23.57 -14.79
CA ASP A 762 25.53 23.40 -13.92
C ASP A 762 25.12 23.37 -12.45
N LEU A 763 25.19 22.19 -11.83
CA LEU A 763 24.84 21.98 -10.41
C LEU A 763 25.95 22.42 -9.45
N ASP A 764 27.22 22.36 -9.86
CA ASP A 764 28.39 22.77 -9.08
C ASP A 764 28.42 24.30 -8.86
N ASN A 765 27.80 25.07 -9.76
CA ASN A 765 27.54 26.50 -9.58
C ASN A 765 26.47 26.77 -8.52
N ARG A 766 26.88 26.61 -7.25
CA ARG A 766 26.09 26.80 -6.03
C ARG A 766 25.25 28.10 -6.02
N LYS A 767 25.68 29.18 -6.69
CA LYS A 767 24.90 30.43 -6.81
C LYS A 767 23.66 30.29 -7.71
N LEU A 768 23.77 29.52 -8.80
CA LEU A 768 22.68 29.22 -9.72
C LEU A 768 21.71 28.21 -9.07
N THR A 769 22.27 27.11 -8.55
CA THR A 769 21.51 26.02 -7.90
C THR A 769 20.71 26.52 -6.71
N ALA A 770 21.33 27.26 -5.77
CA ALA A 770 20.64 27.75 -4.58
C ALA A 770 19.51 28.73 -4.91
N LYS A 771 19.71 29.71 -5.82
CA LYS A 771 18.64 30.64 -6.21
C LYS A 771 17.49 29.94 -6.93
N THR A 772 17.78 28.94 -7.76
CA THR A 772 16.74 28.17 -8.49
C THR A 772 15.88 27.35 -7.54
N VAL A 773 16.47 26.77 -6.48
CA VAL A 773 15.70 26.01 -5.46
C VAL A 773 14.95 26.93 -4.50
N LEU A 774 15.52 28.08 -4.10
CA LEU A 774 14.90 29.00 -3.13
C LEU A 774 13.69 29.79 -3.65
N LEU A 775 13.50 29.92 -4.96
CA LEU A 775 12.45 30.76 -5.56
C LEU A 775 11.20 30.00 -6.05
N GLY A 776 11.10 28.70 -5.76
CA GLY A 776 9.92 27.87 -6.07
C GLY A 776 8.70 28.16 -5.17
N GLY A 777 8.33 29.44 -4.99
CA GLY A 777 7.36 29.86 -3.96
C GLY A 777 6.96 31.34 -3.95
N GLY A 778 7.06 32.08 -5.06
CA GLY A 778 6.38 33.38 -5.23
C GLY A 778 7.22 34.66 -5.09
N LYS A 779 6.75 35.72 -5.79
CA LYS A 779 7.33 37.06 -5.99
C LYS A 779 8.71 37.13 -6.68
N ARG A 780 8.85 38.12 -7.57
CA ARG A 780 10.01 38.32 -8.46
C ARG A 780 11.05 39.26 -7.84
N SER A 781 12.33 38.91 -8.00
CA SER A 781 13.46 39.85 -8.09
C SER A 781 14.52 39.28 -9.05
N ASP A 782 15.25 40.14 -9.76
CA ASP A 782 16.29 39.84 -10.77
C ASP A 782 15.92 38.83 -11.89
N GLY A 783 15.23 39.31 -12.93
CA GLY A 783 15.01 38.58 -14.21
C GLY A 783 16.26 38.35 -15.07
N GLY A 784 17.47 38.35 -14.50
CA GLY A 784 18.73 38.12 -15.23
C GLY A 784 19.26 36.68 -15.13
N ILE A 785 18.64 35.84 -14.30
CA ILE A 785 19.12 34.49 -13.96
C ILE A 785 18.04 33.42 -14.19
N SER A 786 16.77 33.68 -13.85
CA SER A 786 15.65 32.78 -14.19
C SER A 786 15.62 32.53 -15.70
N ASP A 787 15.73 33.59 -16.50
CA ASP A 787 15.83 33.59 -17.96
C ASP A 787 17.01 32.76 -18.50
N LYS A 788 18.10 32.60 -17.73
CA LYS A 788 19.25 31.75 -18.11
C LYS A 788 19.00 30.27 -17.87
N VAL A 789 18.24 29.93 -16.83
CA VAL A 789 17.77 28.55 -16.59
C VAL A 789 16.70 28.20 -17.63
N SER A 790 15.69 29.05 -17.80
CA SER A 790 14.64 28.91 -18.81
C SER A 790 15.18 28.79 -20.24
N SER A 791 16.23 29.54 -20.60
CA SER A 791 16.86 29.43 -21.93
C SER A 791 17.67 28.14 -22.14
N ARG A 792 18.22 27.50 -21.09
CA ARG A 792 18.85 26.16 -21.23
C ARG A 792 17.82 25.10 -21.62
N TYR A 793 16.68 25.06 -20.93
CA TYR A 793 15.57 24.17 -21.30
C TYR A 793 15.03 24.49 -22.69
N ARG A 794 14.85 25.78 -23.01
CA ARG A 794 14.36 26.21 -24.33
C ARG A 794 15.29 25.78 -25.46
N LEU A 795 16.61 25.92 -25.32
CA LEU A 795 17.58 25.48 -26.33
C LEU A 795 17.50 23.97 -26.59
N TRP A 796 17.43 23.16 -25.53
CA TRP A 796 17.27 21.70 -25.67
C TRP A 796 15.90 21.32 -26.26
N TYR A 797 14.81 21.94 -25.81
CA TYR A 797 13.47 21.74 -26.38
C TYR A 797 13.40 22.11 -27.88
N GLU A 798 13.88 23.29 -28.26
CA GLU A 798 13.90 23.74 -29.67
C GLU A 798 14.80 22.84 -30.53
N LYS A 799 15.94 22.36 -30.01
CA LYS A 799 16.78 21.37 -30.71
C LYS A 799 16.08 20.02 -30.87
N LEU A 800 15.39 19.52 -29.85
CA LEU A 800 14.66 18.24 -29.90
C LEU A 800 13.49 18.31 -30.88
N VAL A 801 12.67 19.37 -30.82
CA VAL A 801 11.58 19.61 -31.78
C VAL A 801 12.14 19.71 -33.22
N TYR A 802 13.26 20.41 -33.41
CA TYR A 802 13.93 20.47 -34.72
C TYR A 802 14.41 19.09 -35.19
N ALA A 803 15.09 18.32 -34.32
CA ALA A 803 15.68 17.04 -34.65
C ALA A 803 14.62 15.98 -34.99
N VAL A 804 13.57 15.87 -34.16
CA VAL A 804 12.42 14.99 -34.42
C VAL A 804 11.78 15.33 -35.76
N ARG A 805 11.54 16.62 -36.05
CA ARG A 805 10.94 17.08 -37.32
C ARG A 805 11.81 16.82 -38.56
N VAL A 806 13.13 16.70 -38.41
CA VAL A 806 14.07 16.49 -39.53
C VAL A 806 14.38 15.01 -39.77
N ALA A 807 14.43 14.19 -38.71
CA ALA A 807 14.72 12.75 -38.84
C ALA A 807 13.48 11.87 -39.08
N MET A 808 12.27 12.37 -38.80
CA MET A 808 11.02 11.64 -39.03
C MET A 808 10.38 11.98 -40.40
N PRO A 809 9.65 11.04 -41.04
CA PRO A 809 9.00 11.29 -42.33
C PRO A 809 7.99 12.46 -42.28
N ALA A 810 7.95 13.28 -43.34
CA ALA A 810 7.05 14.43 -43.40
C ALA A 810 5.56 14.03 -43.44
N GLU A 811 5.29 12.83 -43.95
CA GLU A 811 3.98 12.17 -44.04
C GLU A 811 3.51 11.61 -42.69
N GLN A 812 4.44 11.47 -41.73
CA GLN A 812 4.19 11.01 -40.37
C GLN A 812 4.72 12.05 -39.37
N PRO A 813 4.16 13.27 -39.33
CA PRO A 813 4.66 14.32 -38.45
C PRO A 813 4.48 13.95 -36.97
N TYR A 814 5.36 14.49 -36.13
CA TYR A 814 5.36 14.26 -34.69
C TYR A 814 5.02 15.53 -33.93
N VAL A 815 4.37 15.38 -32.79
CA VAL A 815 3.95 16.48 -31.91
C VAL A 815 4.44 16.25 -30.49
N PRO A 816 4.90 17.28 -29.77
CA PRO A 816 5.12 17.18 -28.33
C PRO A 816 3.78 17.01 -27.62
N ILE A 817 3.73 16.07 -26.67
CA ILE A 817 2.56 15.75 -25.85
C ILE A 817 2.74 16.32 -24.43
N LEU A 818 3.91 16.11 -23.83
CA LEU A 818 4.29 16.61 -22.52
C LEU A 818 5.74 17.08 -22.51
N THR A 819 6.03 18.14 -21.76
CA THR A 819 7.40 18.49 -21.39
C THR A 819 7.41 19.17 -20.03
N GLU A 820 8.39 18.83 -19.19
CA GLU A 820 8.55 19.42 -17.85
C GLU A 820 10.02 19.37 -17.40
N ASN A 821 10.35 20.12 -16.36
CA ASN A 821 11.69 20.34 -15.85
C ASN A 821 11.73 20.36 -14.31
N LEU A 822 12.84 19.89 -13.73
CA LEU A 822 13.11 19.99 -12.29
C LEU A 822 14.60 20.25 -12.05
N VAL A 823 14.97 21.53 -11.97
CA VAL A 823 16.33 22.06 -11.71
C VAL A 823 17.38 21.61 -12.73
N GLY A 824 17.79 20.34 -12.69
CA GLY A 824 18.67 19.71 -13.68
C GLY A 824 17.97 18.66 -14.55
N LEU A 825 16.86 18.09 -14.09
CA LEU A 825 16.08 17.11 -14.86
C LEU A 825 15.24 17.83 -15.92
N PHE A 826 15.03 17.17 -17.06
CA PHE A 826 14.15 17.62 -18.12
C PHE A 826 13.56 16.42 -18.87
N THR A 827 12.25 16.42 -19.09
CA THR A 827 11.54 15.38 -19.84
C THR A 827 10.81 16.01 -21.02
N CYS A 828 10.85 15.35 -22.19
CA CYS A 828 10.09 15.74 -23.37
C CYS A 828 9.55 14.51 -24.09
N VAL A 829 8.22 14.40 -24.17
CA VAL A 829 7.49 13.30 -24.81
C VAL A 829 6.92 13.79 -26.13
N PHE A 830 7.21 13.09 -27.21
CA PHE A 830 6.57 13.24 -28.52
C PHE A 830 5.75 11.99 -28.86
N ALA A 831 4.72 12.16 -29.67
CA ALA A 831 4.01 11.06 -30.32
C ALA A 831 3.83 11.35 -31.80
N ARG A 832 3.65 10.30 -32.62
CA ARG A 832 3.22 10.48 -34.02
C ARG A 832 1.84 11.15 -34.02
N ALA A 833 1.61 12.12 -34.91
CA ALA A 833 0.40 12.94 -34.88
C ALA A 833 -0.91 12.14 -35.07
N SER A 834 -0.86 10.97 -35.69
CA SER A 834 -1.98 10.02 -35.79
C SER A 834 -2.46 9.52 -34.43
N GLU A 835 -1.54 9.30 -33.48
CA GLU A 835 -1.85 8.73 -32.17
C GLU A 835 -2.48 9.78 -31.24
N LYS A 836 -2.41 11.07 -31.56
CA LYS A 836 -2.77 12.16 -30.65
C LYS A 836 -4.21 12.04 -30.10
N SER A 837 -5.14 11.50 -30.88
CA SER A 837 -6.53 11.27 -30.45
C SER A 837 -6.70 10.08 -29.49
N SER A 838 -5.74 9.15 -29.44
CA SER A 838 -5.72 8.03 -28.50
C SER A 838 -5.17 8.39 -27.12
N PHE A 839 -4.52 9.55 -26.97
CA PHE A 839 -4.01 10.02 -25.68
C PHE A 839 -5.13 10.62 -24.82
N LYS A 840 -5.41 10.00 -23.67
CA LYS A 840 -6.32 10.53 -22.64
C LYS A 840 -5.56 10.67 -21.31
N ASP A 841 -6.16 11.39 -20.36
CA ASP A 841 -5.72 11.41 -18.95
C ASP A 841 -4.21 11.75 -18.80
N VAL A 842 -3.81 12.85 -19.44
CA VAL A 842 -2.41 13.23 -19.70
C VAL A 842 -1.89 14.21 -18.64
N HIS A 843 -0.99 13.76 -17.75
CA HIS A 843 -0.48 14.57 -16.64
C HIS A 843 1.04 14.42 -16.45
N ILE A 844 1.67 15.42 -15.84
CA ILE A 844 3.09 15.41 -15.48
C ILE A 844 3.30 16.10 -14.12
N THR A 845 4.27 15.61 -13.34
CA THR A 845 4.56 16.03 -11.96
C THR A 845 6.05 15.96 -11.66
N THR A 846 6.50 16.55 -10.55
CA THR A 846 7.92 16.58 -10.15
C THR A 846 8.11 16.27 -8.67
N VAL A 847 9.05 15.37 -8.34
CA VAL A 847 9.37 14.93 -6.98
C VAL A 847 10.76 15.43 -6.59
N LYS A 848 10.85 16.21 -5.51
CA LYS A 848 12.13 16.76 -4.98
C LYS A 848 12.74 15.78 -3.97
N ARG A 849 14.03 15.46 -4.11
CA ARG A 849 14.75 14.47 -3.27
C ARG A 849 16.06 14.99 -2.66
N GLY A 850 16.67 16.03 -3.23
CA GLY A 850 17.92 16.62 -2.75
C GLY A 850 17.87 17.07 -1.28
N MET A 851 18.96 16.80 -0.54
CA MET A 851 19.12 17.05 0.90
C MET A 851 17.89 16.64 1.73
N GLY A 852 17.45 15.39 1.60
CA GLY A 852 16.34 14.83 2.38
C GLY A 852 14.95 15.26 1.91
N GLY A 853 14.77 15.52 0.61
CA GLY A 853 13.48 15.90 0.01
C GLY A 853 13.24 17.41 -0.13
N MET A 854 14.06 18.26 0.48
CA MET A 854 13.83 19.71 0.50
C MET A 854 14.29 20.44 -0.78
N TYR A 855 15.15 19.83 -1.61
CA TYR A 855 15.80 20.48 -2.75
C TYR A 855 15.58 19.70 -4.06
N GLY A 856 15.44 20.42 -5.18
CA GLY A 856 15.11 19.83 -6.49
C GLY A 856 16.30 19.35 -7.34
N ASN A 857 17.54 19.46 -6.86
CA ASN A 857 18.74 19.11 -7.65
C ASN A 857 18.95 17.59 -7.83
N LYS A 858 18.30 16.77 -7.00
CA LYS A 858 18.03 15.34 -7.20
C LYS A 858 16.52 15.14 -7.05
N GLY A 859 15.95 14.16 -7.75
CA GLY A 859 14.51 14.02 -7.83
C GLY A 859 14.03 13.10 -8.94
N ALA A 860 12.75 13.24 -9.30
CA ALA A 860 12.17 12.64 -10.49
C ALA A 860 11.18 13.60 -11.18
N ILE A 861 10.99 13.41 -12.48
CA ILE A 861 9.85 13.92 -13.25
C ILE A 861 9.02 12.70 -13.65
N VAL A 862 7.73 12.69 -13.32
CA VAL A 862 6.82 11.57 -13.61
C VAL A 862 5.74 12.05 -14.56
N ALA A 863 5.60 11.39 -15.70
CA ALA A 863 4.57 11.65 -16.70
C ALA A 863 3.65 10.44 -16.81
N ARG A 864 2.32 10.66 -16.84
CA ARG A 864 1.33 9.63 -17.17
C ARG A 864 0.45 10.05 -18.32
N PHE A 865 -0.03 9.05 -19.05
CA PHE A 865 -1.14 9.15 -20.00
C PHE A 865 -1.72 7.75 -20.24
N THR A 866 -2.96 7.69 -20.69
CA THR A 866 -3.49 6.48 -21.31
C THR A 866 -3.36 6.58 -22.82
N VAL A 867 -3.06 5.45 -23.47
CA VAL A 867 -3.13 5.31 -24.93
C VAL A 867 -4.17 4.25 -25.25
N ASP A 868 -5.16 4.64 -26.03
CA ASP A 868 -6.44 3.92 -26.17
C ASP A 868 -7.08 3.73 -24.78
N ASP A 869 -6.99 2.52 -24.20
CA ASP A 869 -7.44 2.21 -22.83
C ASP A 869 -6.35 1.55 -21.96
N SER A 870 -5.07 1.76 -22.30
CA SER A 870 -3.91 1.28 -21.54
C SER A 870 -3.17 2.41 -20.85
N SER A 871 -2.86 2.28 -19.56
CA SER A 871 -2.10 3.30 -18.83
C SER A 871 -0.59 3.10 -18.91
N LEU A 872 0.12 4.17 -19.31
CA LEU A 872 1.57 4.24 -19.38
C LEU A 872 2.09 5.32 -18.41
N CYS A 873 3.14 4.99 -17.66
CA CYS A 873 3.87 5.92 -16.79
C CYS A 873 5.35 5.96 -17.15
N PHE A 874 5.93 7.16 -17.19
CA PHE A 874 7.33 7.43 -17.53
C PHE A 874 7.98 8.26 -16.42
N ILE A 875 8.99 7.69 -15.78
CA ILE A 875 9.70 8.27 -14.64
C ILE A 875 11.13 8.57 -15.08
N ASN A 876 11.47 9.85 -15.19
CA ASN A 876 12.83 10.36 -15.38
C ASN A 876 13.44 10.65 -13.99
N CYS A 877 14.47 9.91 -13.59
CA CYS A 877 15.11 10.02 -12.28
C CYS A 877 16.48 10.68 -12.35
N HIS A 878 16.85 11.34 -11.25
CA HIS A 878 18.23 11.68 -10.93
C HIS A 878 18.46 11.49 -9.43
N LEU A 879 19.09 10.37 -9.05
CA LEU A 879 19.14 9.89 -7.66
C LEU A 879 20.40 10.32 -6.89
N ALA A 880 20.44 10.06 -5.58
CA ALA A 880 21.59 10.30 -4.71
C ALA A 880 22.90 9.72 -5.28
N ALA A 881 23.92 10.58 -5.42
CA ALA A 881 25.17 10.26 -6.10
C ALA A 881 26.26 9.74 -5.16
N GLY A 882 27.23 9.01 -5.71
CA GLY A 882 28.44 8.55 -4.99
C GLY A 882 28.39 7.11 -4.50
N GLN A 883 29.57 6.54 -4.22
CA GLN A 883 29.80 5.10 -4.11
C GLN A 883 29.01 4.44 -2.97
N ARG A 884 29.12 4.97 -1.75
CA ARG A 884 28.56 4.38 -0.51
C ARG A 884 27.04 4.65 -0.31
N HIS A 885 26.41 5.48 -1.14
CA HIS A 885 25.04 6.01 -0.93
C HIS A 885 23.88 5.14 -1.48
N VAL A 886 24.02 3.80 -1.48
CA VAL A 886 22.98 2.88 -2.01
C VAL A 886 21.65 3.03 -1.27
N ARG A 887 21.68 3.13 0.07
CA ARG A 887 20.47 3.29 0.89
C ARG A 887 19.70 4.58 0.59
N GLU A 888 20.39 5.65 0.21
CA GLU A 888 19.76 6.92 -0.18
C GLU A 888 19.07 6.80 -1.53
N ARG A 889 19.72 6.17 -2.53
CA ARG A 889 19.10 5.85 -3.83
C ARG A 889 17.84 5.00 -3.66
N ASN A 890 17.89 3.97 -2.82
CA ASN A 890 16.74 3.13 -2.49
C ASN A 890 15.60 3.93 -1.82
N THR A 891 15.95 4.88 -0.95
CA THR A 891 14.97 5.75 -0.26
C THR A 891 14.33 6.76 -1.21
N ASP A 892 15.10 7.31 -2.16
CA ASP A 892 14.58 8.20 -3.21
C ASP A 892 13.65 7.45 -4.17
N VAL A 893 14.03 6.24 -4.57
CA VAL A 893 13.19 5.31 -5.35
C VAL A 893 11.88 4.98 -4.62
N ALA A 894 11.95 4.64 -3.33
CA ALA A 894 10.74 4.34 -2.55
C ALA A 894 9.81 5.56 -2.48
N ALA A 895 10.35 6.75 -2.21
CA ALA A 895 9.55 7.98 -2.17
C ALA A 895 8.84 8.31 -3.49
N VAL A 896 9.44 8.01 -4.65
CA VAL A 896 8.80 8.20 -5.96
C VAL A 896 7.74 7.12 -6.26
N MET A 897 7.91 5.89 -5.75
CA MET A 897 6.97 4.78 -5.99
C MET A 897 5.81 4.69 -5.00
N GLU A 898 5.97 5.22 -3.78
CA GLU A 898 5.00 5.09 -2.69
C GLU A 898 4.14 6.35 -2.44
N ASP A 899 4.44 7.47 -3.10
CA ASP A 899 3.64 8.70 -3.00
C ASP A 899 2.25 8.48 -3.62
N LYS A 900 1.23 8.64 -2.76
CA LYS A 900 -0.21 8.46 -3.07
C LYS A 900 -0.90 9.75 -3.53
N THR A 901 -0.12 10.80 -3.72
CA THR A 901 -0.52 12.15 -4.14
C THR A 901 0.38 12.66 -5.27
N LEU A 902 1.22 11.78 -5.82
CA LEU A 902 2.20 12.06 -6.87
C LEU A 902 1.53 12.69 -8.10
N LEU A 903 0.42 12.10 -8.54
CA LEU A 903 -0.41 12.52 -9.66
C LEU A 903 -1.85 12.73 -9.17
N PRO A 904 -2.64 13.58 -9.84
CA PRO A 904 -4.07 13.69 -9.53
C PRO A 904 -4.80 12.38 -9.83
N GLU A 905 -5.92 12.18 -9.15
CA GLU A 905 -6.88 11.12 -9.47
C GLU A 905 -7.37 11.27 -10.91
N SER A 906 -7.62 10.14 -11.57
CA SER A 906 -8.10 10.09 -12.95
C SER A 906 -9.48 10.74 -13.10
N GLU A 907 -9.61 11.72 -14.01
CA GLU A 907 -10.90 12.34 -14.34
C GLU A 907 -11.82 11.41 -15.19
N ILE A 908 -11.37 10.18 -15.48
CA ILE A 908 -12.17 9.14 -16.14
C ILE A 908 -13.21 8.59 -15.15
N ALA A 909 -14.35 9.27 -15.08
CA ALA A 909 -15.48 8.94 -14.24
C ALA A 909 -16.25 7.70 -14.76
N ASP A 910 -15.74 6.52 -14.40
CA ASP A 910 -16.39 5.22 -14.58
C ASP A 910 -16.23 4.41 -13.26
N ASP A 911 -17.29 3.75 -12.78
CA ASP A 911 -17.21 2.82 -11.62
C ASP A 911 -16.15 1.72 -11.86
N ASP A 912 -16.00 1.36 -13.14
CA ASP A 912 -14.95 0.52 -13.66
C ASP A 912 -13.85 1.37 -14.32
N ASN A 913 -13.15 2.26 -13.59
CA ASN A 913 -11.91 2.86 -14.14
C ASN A 913 -10.89 1.72 -14.41
N LEU A 914 -10.70 1.43 -15.70
CA LEU A 914 -10.09 0.19 -16.23
C LEU A 914 -8.68 0.36 -16.79
N ALA A 915 -8.24 1.60 -16.99
CA ALA A 915 -6.87 1.87 -17.41
C ALA A 915 -5.88 1.58 -16.27
N TYR A 916 -6.29 1.74 -15.01
CA TYR A 916 -5.46 1.53 -13.83
C TYR A 916 -5.77 0.18 -13.17
N GLY A 917 -4.74 -0.68 -13.06
CA GLY A 917 -4.90 -2.05 -12.58
C GLY A 917 -4.93 -2.16 -11.06
N GLY A 918 -5.47 -3.27 -10.53
CA GLY A 918 -5.42 -3.57 -9.09
C GLY A 918 -6.11 -2.51 -8.23
N GLY A 919 -7.27 -2.02 -8.68
CA GLY A 919 -8.00 -0.97 -7.95
C GLY A 919 -7.26 0.37 -7.85
N GLY A 920 -6.26 0.61 -8.71
CA GLY A 920 -5.64 1.93 -8.84
C GLY A 920 -6.63 2.99 -9.32
N ASP A 921 -6.22 4.23 -9.12
CA ASP A 921 -6.95 5.49 -9.37
C ASP A 921 -6.12 6.46 -10.25
N GLY A 922 -4.88 6.11 -10.58
CA GLY A 922 -3.95 6.90 -11.38
C GLY A 922 -3.08 7.85 -10.55
N THR A 923 -3.26 7.90 -9.23
CA THR A 923 -2.46 8.74 -8.32
C THR A 923 -1.06 8.19 -8.11
N MET A 924 -0.86 6.86 -8.14
CA MET A 924 0.42 6.20 -7.89
C MET A 924 1.09 5.73 -9.18
N ALA A 925 2.43 5.81 -9.23
CA ALA A 925 3.21 5.25 -10.33
C ALA A 925 2.89 3.76 -10.60
N LEU A 926 2.71 2.96 -9.56
CA LEU A 926 2.50 1.51 -9.66
C LEU A 926 1.08 1.08 -10.06
N ASP A 927 0.11 2.00 -10.10
CA ASP A 927 -1.25 1.71 -10.58
C ASP A 927 -1.26 1.31 -12.06
N HIS A 928 -0.36 1.91 -12.82
CA HIS A 928 -0.31 1.83 -14.27
C HIS A 928 -0.09 0.38 -14.75
N GLU A 929 -0.60 0.06 -15.94
CA GLU A 929 -0.37 -1.23 -16.59
C GLU A 929 1.07 -1.38 -17.02
N ILE A 930 1.67 -0.30 -17.51
CA ILE A 930 3.04 -0.21 -18.04
C ILE A 930 3.76 0.96 -17.36
N CYS A 931 4.93 0.70 -16.79
CA CYS A 931 5.78 1.73 -16.18
C CYS A 931 7.20 1.65 -16.75
N PHE A 932 7.76 2.78 -17.17
CA PHE A 932 9.18 2.94 -17.51
C PHE A 932 9.85 3.82 -16.47
N LEU A 933 10.93 3.33 -15.85
CA LEU A 933 11.81 4.13 -15.00
C LEU A 933 13.17 4.23 -15.65
N ASN A 934 13.65 5.46 -15.85
CA ASN A 934 14.88 5.74 -16.57
C ASN A 934 15.56 6.99 -16.01
N GLY A 935 16.84 7.17 -16.28
CA GLY A 935 17.60 8.32 -15.81
C GLY A 935 19.00 7.99 -15.32
N ASP A 936 19.66 8.98 -14.74
CA ASP A 936 20.86 8.77 -13.93
C ASP A 936 20.44 8.26 -12.55
N LEU A 937 20.41 6.94 -12.43
CA LEU A 937 20.09 6.24 -11.19
C LEU A 937 21.29 6.19 -10.23
N ASN A 938 22.47 6.63 -10.66
CA ASN A 938 23.69 6.78 -9.86
C ASN A 938 24.21 5.53 -9.11
N TYR A 939 23.65 4.34 -9.34
CA TYR A 939 24.19 3.06 -8.85
C TYR A 939 25.55 2.76 -9.50
N ARG A 940 26.46 2.15 -8.73
CA ARG A 940 27.87 2.01 -9.09
C ARG A 940 28.31 0.56 -9.20
N ILE A 941 29.45 0.31 -9.85
CA ILE A 941 30.14 -0.98 -9.77
C ILE A 941 30.94 -1.00 -8.47
N ASP A 942 30.71 -2.04 -7.67
CA ASP A 942 31.22 -2.24 -6.32
C ASP A 942 32.47 -3.14 -6.36
N GLN A 943 33.56 -2.59 -6.90
CA GLN A 943 34.84 -3.26 -7.19
C GLN A 943 35.98 -2.24 -7.32
N ARG A 944 37.25 -2.63 -7.11
CA ARG A 944 38.45 -1.76 -7.26
C ARG A 944 38.59 -1.21 -8.70
N ARG A 945 39.02 0.05 -8.85
CA ARG A 945 39.10 0.76 -10.15
C ARG A 945 39.85 -0.02 -11.22
N ASP A 946 41.04 -0.54 -10.89
CA ASP A 946 41.90 -1.16 -11.90
C ASP A 946 41.35 -2.50 -12.39
N THR A 947 40.69 -3.26 -11.53
CA THR A 947 39.91 -4.45 -11.89
C THR A 947 38.75 -4.06 -12.82
N VAL A 948 38.04 -2.96 -12.53
CA VAL A 948 36.96 -2.45 -13.40
C VAL A 948 37.50 -2.06 -14.78
N ILE A 949 38.56 -1.25 -14.83
CA ILE A 949 39.21 -0.84 -16.09
C ILE A 949 39.75 -2.04 -16.88
N THR A 950 40.30 -3.06 -16.21
CA THR A 950 40.81 -4.27 -16.84
C THR A 950 39.67 -5.09 -17.48
N ASN A 951 38.57 -5.31 -16.75
CA ASN A 951 37.43 -6.04 -17.29
C ASN A 951 36.73 -5.27 -18.43
N ILE A 952 36.71 -3.92 -18.40
CA ILE A 952 36.21 -3.12 -19.53
C ILE A 952 37.12 -3.26 -20.76
N LYS A 953 38.45 -3.35 -20.60
CA LYS A 953 39.39 -3.60 -21.70
C LYS A 953 39.26 -5.00 -22.30
N ASN A 954 38.79 -5.96 -21.51
CA ASN A 954 38.54 -7.35 -21.94
C ASN A 954 37.10 -7.58 -22.45
N ASP A 955 36.24 -6.55 -22.47
CA ASP A 955 34.80 -6.64 -22.74
C ASP A 955 34.01 -7.60 -21.79
N SER A 956 34.58 -7.89 -20.61
CA SER A 956 34.05 -8.72 -19.51
C SER A 956 32.90 -8.03 -18.76
N HIS A 957 31.83 -7.64 -19.47
CA HIS A 957 30.68 -6.96 -18.88
C HIS A 957 29.92 -7.83 -17.86
N ALA A 958 29.84 -9.15 -18.08
CA ALA A 958 29.13 -10.07 -17.19
C ALA A 958 29.74 -10.10 -15.77
N ASP A 959 31.07 -10.16 -15.68
CA ASP A 959 31.80 -10.17 -14.42
C ASP A 959 31.60 -8.86 -13.65
N LEU A 960 31.52 -7.73 -14.37
CA LEU A 960 31.24 -6.42 -13.79
C LEU A 960 29.80 -6.25 -13.33
N LEU A 961 28.82 -6.84 -14.02
CA LEU A 961 27.41 -6.81 -13.63
C LEU A 961 27.15 -7.59 -12.33
N ALA A 962 27.97 -8.60 -12.00
CA ALA A 962 27.93 -9.23 -10.67
C ALA A 962 28.31 -8.27 -9.53
N HIS A 963 29.02 -7.19 -9.84
CA HIS A 963 29.39 -6.12 -8.91
C HIS A 963 28.49 -4.86 -9.02
N ASP A 964 27.56 -4.78 -9.97
CA ASP A 964 26.64 -3.64 -10.11
C ASP A 964 25.66 -3.55 -8.93
N GLN A 965 25.63 -2.39 -8.27
CA GLN A 965 24.79 -2.17 -7.10
C GLN A 965 23.29 -2.30 -7.40
N LEU A 966 22.81 -1.90 -8.59
CA LEU A 966 21.39 -2.02 -8.92
C LEU A 966 20.97 -3.48 -9.11
N GLN A 967 21.77 -4.27 -9.84
CA GLN A 967 21.55 -5.71 -10.00
C GLN A 967 21.66 -6.46 -8.66
N LYS A 968 22.59 -6.06 -7.78
CA LYS A 968 22.66 -6.56 -6.38
C LYS A 968 21.37 -6.28 -5.61
N GLU A 969 20.84 -5.05 -5.63
CA GLU A 969 19.60 -4.69 -4.93
C GLU A 969 18.36 -5.40 -5.51
N LEU A 970 18.21 -5.45 -6.84
CA LEU A 970 17.10 -6.16 -7.50
C LEU A 970 17.03 -7.64 -7.10
N LYS A 971 18.19 -8.31 -7.06
CA LYS A 971 18.32 -9.73 -6.73
C LYS A 971 18.17 -9.97 -5.22
N ASN A 972 18.96 -9.27 -4.42
CA ASN A 972 19.23 -9.62 -3.02
C ASN A 972 18.42 -8.80 -1.99
N ASN A 973 17.72 -7.73 -2.37
CA ASN A 973 16.89 -6.95 -1.45
C ASN A 973 15.39 -7.08 -1.80
N PRO A 974 14.66 -8.04 -1.21
CA PRO A 974 13.22 -8.19 -1.40
C PRO A 974 12.37 -6.97 -1.04
N GLY A 975 12.85 -6.09 -0.16
CA GLY A 975 12.17 -4.82 0.15
C GLY A 975 12.30 -3.76 -0.95
N PHE A 976 13.21 -3.92 -1.91
CA PHE A 976 13.53 -2.91 -2.92
C PHE A 976 12.38 -2.69 -3.91
N ARG A 977 11.91 -1.43 -4.02
CA ARG A 977 10.68 -1.10 -4.77
C ARG A 977 10.78 -1.25 -6.29
N LEU A 978 11.97 -1.51 -6.85
CA LEU A 978 12.13 -1.87 -8.27
C LEU A 978 12.17 -3.38 -8.52
N ARG A 979 11.98 -4.24 -7.50
CA ARG A 979 11.96 -5.71 -7.69
C ARG A 979 10.86 -6.20 -8.65
N GLY A 980 9.78 -5.44 -8.81
CA GLY A 980 8.73 -5.65 -9.81
C GLY A 980 9.03 -5.06 -11.21
N PHE A 981 10.21 -4.49 -11.42
CA PHE A 981 10.71 -4.00 -12.71
C PHE A 981 11.76 -4.96 -13.28
N ARG A 982 11.90 -4.94 -14.60
CA ARG A 982 12.90 -5.67 -15.39
C ARG A 982 13.85 -4.68 -16.04
N GLU A 983 15.07 -5.10 -16.28
CA GLU A 983 16.06 -4.40 -17.11
C GLU A 983 16.36 -5.29 -18.33
N ALA A 984 16.63 -4.69 -19.50
CA ALA A 984 17.10 -5.44 -20.66
C ALA A 984 18.61 -5.77 -20.51
N PRO A 985 19.14 -6.85 -21.13
CA PRO A 985 20.55 -7.22 -20.96
C PRO A 985 21.51 -6.09 -21.33
N ILE A 986 22.39 -5.69 -20.40
CA ILE A 986 23.44 -4.70 -20.64
C ILE A 986 24.59 -5.38 -21.38
N THR A 987 24.80 -4.97 -22.63
CA THR A 987 25.88 -5.47 -23.52
C THR A 987 26.91 -4.39 -23.87
N PHE A 988 26.81 -3.21 -23.24
CA PHE A 988 27.60 -2.02 -23.54
C PHE A 988 28.47 -1.56 -22.36
N LYS A 989 29.58 -0.89 -22.66
CA LYS A 989 30.55 -0.40 -21.68
C LYS A 989 29.95 0.62 -20.70
N PRO A 990 30.40 0.68 -19.42
CA PRO A 990 29.95 1.64 -18.42
C PRO A 990 29.86 3.08 -18.94
N THR A 991 28.75 3.76 -18.64
CA THR A 991 28.35 5.05 -19.23
C THR A 991 29.00 6.25 -18.57
N TYR A 992 29.48 6.08 -17.33
CA TYR A 992 30.14 7.07 -16.48
C TYR A 992 31.48 6.51 -15.99
N LYS A 993 32.52 7.30 -15.65
CA LYS A 993 32.70 8.74 -15.86
C LYS A 993 33.77 8.96 -16.92
N TYR A 994 33.48 9.73 -17.95
CA TYR A 994 34.40 10.08 -19.03
C TYR A 994 35.04 11.45 -18.83
N ASP A 995 36.22 11.63 -19.41
CA ASP A 995 36.75 12.98 -19.65
C ASP A 995 36.04 13.60 -20.86
N ARG A 996 35.54 14.84 -20.72
CA ARG A 996 34.75 15.52 -21.77
C ARG A 996 35.58 15.64 -23.06
N ARG A 997 34.97 15.26 -24.19
CA ARG A 997 35.58 15.13 -25.53
C ARG A 997 36.66 14.05 -25.66
N SER A 998 36.78 13.12 -24.71
CA SER A 998 37.52 11.87 -24.87
C SER A 998 36.65 10.63 -24.65
N ASP A 999 37.19 9.47 -25.02
CA ASP A 999 36.72 8.12 -24.66
C ASP A 999 37.50 7.54 -23.47
N ASP A 1000 38.40 8.31 -22.87
CA ASP A 1000 39.08 7.98 -21.62
C ASP A 1000 38.16 8.13 -20.39
N TYR A 1001 38.33 7.23 -19.41
CA TYR A 1001 37.63 7.29 -18.13
C TYR A 1001 38.37 8.18 -17.11
N ASP A 1002 37.65 9.10 -16.49
CA ASP A 1002 38.06 10.12 -15.50
C ASP A 1002 39.54 10.07 -15.08
N SER A 1003 40.37 10.88 -15.74
CA SER A 1003 41.79 11.06 -15.42
C SER A 1003 42.05 12.10 -14.33
N SER A 1004 41.01 12.76 -13.81
CA SER A 1004 41.16 13.73 -12.72
C SER A 1004 41.66 13.07 -11.43
N GLY A 1005 42.20 13.87 -10.51
CA GLY A 1005 42.66 13.38 -9.19
C GLY A 1005 41.57 12.74 -8.30
N LYS A 1006 40.31 12.66 -8.75
CA LYS A 1006 39.22 11.90 -8.09
C LYS A 1006 39.03 10.49 -8.65
N GLN A 1007 39.62 10.17 -9.80
CA GLN A 1007 39.63 8.88 -10.51
C GLN A 1007 38.37 8.03 -10.31
N ARG A 1008 37.18 8.59 -10.57
CA ARG A 1008 35.90 7.93 -10.30
C ARG A 1008 35.79 6.61 -11.06
N THR A 1009 35.70 5.50 -10.33
CA THR A 1009 35.49 4.15 -10.89
C THR A 1009 34.31 4.16 -11.88
N PRO A 1010 34.46 3.56 -13.07
CA PRO A 1010 33.39 3.49 -14.05
C PRO A 1010 32.12 2.81 -13.52
N ALA A 1011 30.96 3.23 -14.03
CA ALA A 1011 29.66 2.70 -13.62
C ALA A 1011 28.60 2.81 -14.73
N TRP A 1012 27.59 1.94 -14.64
CA TRP A 1012 26.33 2.08 -15.37
C TRP A 1012 25.36 2.92 -14.53
N CYS A 1013 25.58 4.23 -14.51
CA CYS A 1013 24.73 5.19 -13.83
C CYS A 1013 23.39 5.38 -14.57
N ASP A 1014 23.45 5.44 -15.90
CA ASP A 1014 22.33 5.71 -16.81
C ASP A 1014 21.61 4.41 -17.16
N ARG A 1015 20.32 4.28 -16.83
CA ARG A 1015 19.57 3.00 -16.92
C ARG A 1015 18.16 3.19 -17.48
N ILE A 1016 17.57 2.12 -18.03
CA ILE A 1016 16.17 2.05 -18.45
C ILE A 1016 15.57 0.71 -17.97
N LEU A 1017 14.63 0.80 -17.03
CA LEU A 1017 13.88 -0.31 -16.45
C LEU A 1017 12.41 -0.22 -16.82
N PHE A 1018 11.73 -1.36 -16.89
CA PHE A 1018 10.33 -1.45 -17.30
C PHE A 1018 9.54 -2.45 -16.42
N ARG A 1019 8.31 -2.11 -16.08
CA ARG A 1019 7.32 -3.00 -15.45
C ARG A 1019 6.09 -3.09 -16.35
N CYS A 1020 5.52 -4.27 -16.50
CA CYS A 1020 4.18 -4.43 -17.05
C CYS A 1020 3.40 -5.48 -16.26
N ARG A 1021 2.09 -5.27 -16.08
CA ARG A 1021 1.21 -6.19 -15.35
C ARG A 1021 1.01 -7.53 -16.05
N ASP A 1022 0.98 -7.53 -17.38
CA ASP A 1022 1.15 -8.73 -18.20
C ASP A 1022 2.52 -8.66 -18.91
N PRO A 1023 3.50 -9.51 -18.54
CA PRO A 1023 4.80 -9.56 -19.21
C PRO A 1023 4.75 -9.86 -20.72
N LYS A 1024 3.64 -10.37 -21.27
CA LYS A 1024 3.45 -10.56 -22.73
C LYS A 1024 3.23 -9.24 -23.47
N ARG A 1025 2.69 -8.21 -22.80
CA ARG A 1025 2.34 -6.91 -23.41
C ARG A 1025 3.54 -5.96 -23.53
N ILE A 1026 4.76 -6.40 -23.23
CA ILE A 1026 5.99 -5.61 -23.44
C ILE A 1026 7.20 -6.45 -23.89
N GLU A 1027 7.84 -6.03 -24.97
CA GLU A 1027 8.99 -6.68 -25.60
C GLU A 1027 10.13 -5.66 -25.79
N PRO A 1028 11.29 -5.79 -25.13
CA PRO A 1028 12.45 -4.95 -25.38
C PRO A 1028 13.10 -5.32 -26.73
N LEU A 1029 13.08 -4.39 -27.69
CA LEU A 1029 13.66 -4.57 -29.03
C LEU A 1029 15.14 -4.15 -29.09
N ALA A 1030 15.54 -3.15 -28.32
CA ALA A 1030 16.92 -2.69 -28.23
C ALA A 1030 17.21 -2.04 -26.88
N TYR A 1031 18.43 -2.21 -26.37
CA TYR A 1031 18.98 -1.48 -25.24
C TYR A 1031 20.47 -1.25 -25.49
N LYS A 1032 20.88 0.00 -25.73
CA LYS A 1032 22.21 0.33 -26.21
C LYS A 1032 22.70 1.68 -25.70
N ARG A 1033 24.02 1.84 -25.64
CA ARG A 1033 24.71 3.12 -25.51
C ARG A 1033 24.89 3.77 -26.90
N LEU A 1034 25.06 5.09 -26.95
CA LEU A 1034 25.59 5.82 -28.12
C LEU A 1034 26.81 6.65 -27.70
N GLU A 1035 27.61 7.12 -28.66
CA GLU A 1035 28.95 7.67 -28.41
C GLU A 1035 29.17 9.21 -28.52
N PRO A 1036 28.17 10.11 -28.39
CA PRO A 1036 28.47 11.54 -28.28
C PRO A 1036 29.23 11.84 -26.97
N ASN A 1037 30.34 12.55 -27.08
CA ASN A 1037 31.34 12.68 -26.02
C ASN A 1037 31.39 14.08 -25.36
N ILE A 1038 30.34 14.89 -25.51
CA ILE A 1038 30.28 16.26 -24.95
C ILE A 1038 30.05 16.33 -23.43
N SER A 1039 29.63 15.22 -22.83
CA SER A 1039 29.33 15.02 -21.41
C SER A 1039 30.30 13.99 -20.81
N ASP A 1040 30.46 13.98 -19.49
CA ASP A 1040 31.13 12.89 -18.77
C ASP A 1040 30.28 11.60 -18.65
N HIS A 1041 29.01 11.66 -19.06
CA HIS A 1041 28.14 10.50 -19.29
C HIS A 1041 27.90 10.24 -20.78
N ARG A 1042 27.75 8.97 -21.16
CA ARG A 1042 27.26 8.53 -22.49
C ARG A 1042 25.75 8.25 -22.46
N PRO A 1043 24.96 8.70 -23.47
CA PRO A 1043 23.52 8.48 -23.51
C PRO A 1043 23.16 7.00 -23.74
N VAL A 1044 22.00 6.61 -23.21
CA VAL A 1044 21.44 5.26 -23.33
C VAL A 1044 20.06 5.31 -24.00
N VAL A 1045 19.85 4.43 -24.98
CA VAL A 1045 18.61 4.30 -25.75
C VAL A 1045 17.97 2.93 -25.48
N GLY A 1046 16.67 2.94 -25.24
CA GLY A 1046 15.82 1.76 -25.10
C GLY A 1046 14.67 1.80 -26.10
N VAL A 1047 14.40 0.69 -26.77
CA VAL A 1047 13.26 0.54 -27.68
C VAL A 1047 12.41 -0.62 -27.18
N PHE A 1048 11.10 -0.39 -27.07
CA PHE A 1048 10.14 -1.38 -26.58
C PHE A 1048 8.94 -1.44 -27.51
N ARG A 1049 8.51 -2.65 -27.88
CA ARG A 1049 7.17 -2.87 -28.41
C ARG A 1049 6.23 -3.08 -27.23
N VAL A 1050 5.17 -2.29 -27.17
CA VAL A 1050 4.17 -2.30 -26.11
C VAL A 1050 2.82 -2.62 -26.74
N THR A 1051 2.07 -3.57 -26.18
CA THR A 1051 0.74 -3.92 -26.66
C THR A 1051 -0.31 -3.15 -25.86
N VAL A 1052 -0.94 -2.18 -26.50
CA VAL A 1052 -2.08 -1.43 -25.95
C VAL A 1052 -3.40 -2.10 -26.30
N LYS A 1053 -4.40 -1.91 -25.44
CA LYS A 1053 -5.76 -2.44 -25.55
C LYS A 1053 -6.77 -1.33 -25.82
N SER A 1054 -7.85 -1.67 -26.51
CA SER A 1054 -9.05 -0.84 -26.67
C SER A 1054 -10.27 -1.63 -26.18
N LEU A 1055 -11.10 -1.04 -25.32
CA LEU A 1055 -12.18 -1.72 -24.61
C LEU A 1055 -13.53 -1.55 -25.31
N THR A 1056 -14.35 -2.61 -25.33
CA THR A 1056 -15.77 -2.55 -25.70
C THR A 1056 -16.63 -2.70 -24.45
N HIS A 1057 -17.16 -1.59 -23.94
CA HIS A 1057 -17.85 -1.53 -22.65
C HIS A 1057 -19.06 -2.49 -22.60
N GLU A 1058 -19.84 -2.60 -23.67
CA GLU A 1058 -21.02 -3.46 -23.75
C GLU A 1058 -20.68 -4.96 -23.74
N LEU A 1059 -19.52 -5.34 -24.28
CA LEU A 1059 -19.01 -6.72 -24.20
C LEU A 1059 -18.50 -7.00 -22.78
N ARG A 1060 -17.75 -6.05 -22.19
CA ARG A 1060 -17.25 -6.22 -20.82
C ARG A 1060 -18.39 -6.35 -19.82
N GLN A 1061 -19.45 -5.54 -19.93
CA GLN A 1061 -20.60 -5.65 -19.02
C GLN A 1061 -21.36 -6.98 -19.20
N LYS A 1062 -21.43 -7.55 -20.41
CA LYS A 1062 -21.97 -8.91 -20.63
C LYS A 1062 -21.14 -9.98 -19.93
N VAL A 1063 -19.81 -9.93 -20.06
CA VAL A 1063 -18.91 -10.87 -19.37
C VAL A 1063 -18.97 -10.67 -17.84
N LYS A 1064 -19.02 -9.41 -17.36
CA LYS A 1064 -19.20 -9.09 -15.93
C LYS A 1064 -20.53 -9.64 -15.38
N GLN A 1065 -21.61 -9.59 -16.16
CA GLN A 1065 -22.90 -10.18 -15.79
C GLN A 1065 -22.82 -11.72 -15.68
N GLN A 1066 -22.21 -12.39 -16.67
CA GLN A 1066 -21.98 -13.84 -16.63
C GLN A 1066 -21.13 -14.24 -15.41
N LEU A 1067 -20.11 -13.45 -15.07
CA LEU A 1067 -19.29 -13.66 -13.87
C LEU A 1067 -20.04 -13.44 -12.56
N LEU A 1068 -20.99 -12.51 -12.51
CA LEU A 1068 -21.91 -12.35 -11.38
C LEU A 1068 -22.93 -13.50 -11.27
N GLU A 1069 -23.09 -14.30 -12.33
CA GLU A 1069 -23.87 -15.55 -12.31
C GLU A 1069 -23.02 -16.76 -11.92
N GLU A 1070 -21.80 -16.89 -12.46
CA GLU A 1070 -20.79 -17.86 -11.99
C GLU A 1070 -20.52 -17.69 -10.48
N TRP A 1071 -20.36 -16.45 -10.01
CA TRP A 1071 -20.10 -16.13 -8.61
C TRP A 1071 -21.20 -16.62 -7.66
N LYS A 1072 -22.47 -16.70 -8.06
CA LYS A 1072 -23.55 -17.19 -7.18
C LYS A 1072 -23.32 -18.64 -6.73
N ALA A 1073 -22.71 -19.46 -7.59
CA ALA A 1073 -22.34 -20.84 -7.25
C ALA A 1073 -21.11 -20.89 -6.33
N GLU A 1074 -20.06 -20.12 -6.67
CA GLU A 1074 -18.83 -20.07 -5.85
C GLU A 1074 -19.06 -19.42 -4.48
N LEU A 1075 -19.97 -18.45 -4.39
CA LEU A 1075 -20.47 -17.83 -3.16
C LEU A 1075 -21.08 -18.89 -2.23
N SER A 1076 -22.05 -19.66 -2.71
CA SER A 1076 -22.70 -20.71 -1.90
C SER A 1076 -21.69 -21.75 -1.39
N LYS A 1077 -20.77 -22.19 -2.26
CA LYS A 1077 -19.66 -23.09 -1.91
C LYS A 1077 -18.71 -22.48 -0.87
N THR A 1078 -18.33 -21.22 -1.03
CA THR A 1078 -17.37 -20.55 -0.12
C THR A 1078 -17.99 -20.25 1.23
N LEU A 1079 -19.26 -19.85 1.28
CA LEU A 1079 -20.01 -19.67 2.53
C LEU A 1079 -20.17 -21.01 3.28
N GLY A 1080 -20.46 -22.11 2.57
CA GLY A 1080 -20.54 -23.44 3.18
C GLY A 1080 -19.24 -23.86 3.88
N LEU A 1081 -18.10 -23.70 3.20
CA LEU A 1081 -16.76 -23.94 3.79
C LEU A 1081 -16.47 -22.98 4.97
N ALA A 1082 -16.97 -21.75 4.93
CA ALA A 1082 -16.83 -20.81 6.03
C ALA A 1082 -17.66 -21.22 7.26
N VAL A 1083 -18.91 -21.68 7.09
CA VAL A 1083 -19.74 -22.22 8.19
C VAL A 1083 -19.01 -23.36 8.89
N GLU A 1084 -18.50 -24.33 8.14
CA GLU A 1084 -17.77 -25.48 8.70
C GLU A 1084 -16.55 -25.02 9.51
N ALA A 1085 -15.70 -24.17 8.94
CA ALA A 1085 -14.47 -23.74 9.58
C ALA A 1085 -14.70 -22.84 10.81
N TYR A 1086 -15.68 -21.92 10.78
CA TYR A 1086 -16.04 -21.11 11.95
C TYR A 1086 -16.81 -21.92 13.02
N GLY A 1087 -17.52 -22.99 12.64
CA GLY A 1087 -18.09 -23.98 13.55
C GLY A 1087 -17.02 -24.82 14.27
N GLN A 1088 -15.95 -25.22 13.57
CA GLN A 1088 -14.78 -25.87 14.17
C GLN A 1088 -14.00 -24.96 15.14
N GLN A 1089 -14.04 -23.64 14.94
CA GLN A 1089 -13.51 -22.64 15.88
C GLN A 1089 -14.47 -22.34 17.06
N GLY A 1090 -15.65 -22.97 17.10
CA GLY A 1090 -16.64 -22.75 18.17
C GLY A 1090 -17.31 -21.38 18.16
N LEU A 1091 -17.32 -20.66 17.03
CA LEU A 1091 -18.03 -19.38 16.92
C LEU A 1091 -19.54 -19.58 16.64
N LEU A 1092 -19.87 -20.63 15.88
CA LEU A 1092 -21.24 -21.09 15.63
C LEU A 1092 -21.64 -22.25 16.56
N VAL A 1093 -22.94 -22.43 16.78
CA VAL A 1093 -23.48 -23.60 17.50
C VAL A 1093 -23.66 -24.75 16.51
N ASN A 1094 -22.81 -25.78 16.59
CA ASN A 1094 -22.84 -26.92 15.67
C ASN A 1094 -24.13 -27.73 15.82
N THR A 1095 -24.96 -27.77 14.77
CA THR A 1095 -26.20 -28.56 14.71
C THR A 1095 -26.01 -30.02 14.29
N GLN A 1096 -24.77 -30.52 14.18
CA GLN A 1096 -24.44 -31.93 13.87
C GLN A 1096 -23.80 -32.67 15.05
N ALA A 1097 -24.10 -32.25 16.28
CA ALA A 1097 -23.80 -33.00 17.50
C ALA A 1097 -25.02 -33.83 17.95
N HIS A 1098 -25.48 -34.73 17.08
CA HIS A 1098 -26.58 -35.67 17.28
C HIS A 1098 -26.23 -37.04 16.67
#